data_AF-A0AA97F3S5-F1
#
_entry.id   AF-A0AA97F3S5-F1
#
_cell.length_a   1.000
_cell.length_b   1.000
_cell.length_c   1.000
_cell.angle_alpha   90.00
_cell.angle_beta   90.00
_cell.angle_gamma   90.00
#
_symmetry.space_group_name_H-M   'P 1'
#
loop_
_entity.id
_entity.type
_entity.pdbx_description
1 polymer ?
#
loop_
_entity_poly.entity_id
_entity_poly.type
_entity_poly.pdbx_seq_one_letter_code
_entity_poly.pdbx_strand_id
1 'polypeptide(L)'
;MTISQQVNKNITKAEYFNNNGKGFNSPHVIEVEDLNIKVEVYSHNLRASKVANIESEIRETATNFKNAFELERGSSEQTFKIYMFDDKDDYTHLGGSERFGSYLGDEGGKCYYKGKADVFAEMYVYQQGGIHNLQHEFAHGLTYLATGGKSLPTVLMEGIADYFEHHSDHKFNSQGSSIDKTEAANLDLDKILSLEYSKDSEANSLVYKTGHALIMYLQEKDPSLLRDYLDALRQGNSDESKSFLKDIKGHDTDFKSWLAENDTETAMEHLNALQVTKGDFIAIGQEIVGGEIKNVSYYKANIEKMDGENVGSFSPVEHVAFYDVARAINRATNDTLDISKEYHFLKVVKTSDGQDKLTYSDQQGNEYRNSLEYKNQAFRMLSKYDENLKKAYDDALKNLDEQRQMEYPKINKEYSEGKISYEEYSDKYYSIPSKYEELKSTLLDKTINTGLEQVKATKNIDVEKMLGEMINIDSNLIRGTNHIDLQEGKIFSMQAHGQGDMGALSIYDGNTKLGELLSESGFFKQVEGQTKETFVFEDILHNLNVSYEGGAYMAVTKENGHYKASLIDGRTVERDEYFDEAHLHENELLHPSTGHIQKDLDSLLLRGTKILNHQDSEHAQYSDEQKANGVIVEKGKLLDNKGTDRTDDDVYEAVVKQGDERLHEFKNMGFYITEKGDLFIHDHGANVRFQLPQSITHLKLVEKDGAYKLVPVTKDGNEHPVGMPNISDEYRYIDPIFAHEYEKRDYSHKHVNVGLINLEKYGSGKLFAIKYDPNDYHIQRNSSGEIVRIKDQTYFTKVKLFDGDEEIGMLSNNFHNFKGKIFFSADYNYSYNDFLASVSPQVEIEDMGNGSKKITFDQGSGDIGDTNRGYTDYQRIFTKEKQTESPKGQVSETKTEVHSTTNVVAQAAEEKTASNDNSEMQSDQPQIPTRAKRSASVEEKEQEQVVLKDTILKIEKSYEQDSEGKHKANVTINYNDVKALYDRAEGAEKQSVLDFWNKLHTSDYKVGALPEDKYYFEKGKFVIHDSGTKKLIVLPEDKVSIKIMKDGDSYSLAISSGNGKVIRGCPETSKRL
;
A
#
# COMPACT_ATOMS: atom_id res chain seq x y z
N MET A 1 26.26 15.01 6.81
CA MET A 1 26.88 13.83 6.16
C MET A 1 25.73 13.03 5.59
N THR A 2 25.57 13.06 4.26
CA THR A 2 24.38 12.59 3.56
C THR A 2 24.50 11.07 3.35
N ILE A 3 23.72 10.29 4.09
CA ILE A 3 23.64 8.84 3.87
C ILE A 3 22.61 8.62 2.76
N SER A 4 23.07 8.60 1.51
CA SER A 4 22.28 8.12 0.39
C SER A 4 22.01 6.63 0.59
N GLN A 5 20.81 6.16 0.22
CA GLN A 5 20.38 4.76 0.36
C GLN A 5 21.25 3.73 -0.40
N GLN A 6 22.29 4.15 -1.12
CA GLN A 6 23.33 3.25 -1.62
C GLN A 6 24.39 2.87 -0.55
N VAL A 7 24.47 3.55 0.60
CA VAL A 7 25.52 3.33 1.63
C VAL A 7 25.12 2.27 2.69
N ASN A 8 23.83 1.94 2.84
CA ASN A 8 23.36 1.13 3.97
C ASN A 8 23.54 -0.40 3.86
N LYS A 9 24.11 -0.94 2.78
CA LYS A 9 24.46 -2.38 2.71
C LYS A 9 25.69 -2.76 3.57
N ASN A 10 26.30 -1.82 4.28
CA ASN A 10 27.60 -1.99 4.94
C ASN A 10 27.59 -1.89 6.49
N ILE A 11 26.44 -1.67 7.14
CA ILE A 11 26.33 -1.63 8.61
C ILE A 11 26.22 -3.06 9.17
N THR A 12 26.94 -3.33 10.26
CA THR A 12 26.86 -4.60 11.01
C THR A 12 25.81 -4.52 12.14
N LYS A 13 25.37 -5.69 12.62
CA LYS A 13 24.43 -5.83 13.74
C LYS A 13 24.86 -5.04 14.98
N ALA A 14 26.15 -5.08 15.33
CA ALA A 14 26.68 -4.37 16.50
C ALA A 14 26.79 -2.84 16.30
N GLU A 15 26.98 -2.39 15.06
CA GLU A 15 27.01 -0.96 14.73
C GLU A 15 25.61 -0.35 14.77
N TYR A 16 24.59 -1.11 14.35
CA TYR A 16 23.20 -0.67 14.39
C TYR A 16 22.65 -0.64 15.83
N PHE A 17 22.73 -1.76 16.56
CA PHE A 17 22.18 -1.86 17.93
C PHE A 17 23.14 -1.26 18.97
N ASN A 18 23.27 0.06 18.99
CA ASN A 18 24.15 0.77 19.90
C ASN A 18 23.53 1.06 21.30
N ASN A 19 22.32 0.57 21.57
CA ASN A 19 21.58 0.70 22.84
C ASN A 19 21.47 2.14 23.33
N ASN A 20 20.90 3.02 22.50
CA ASN A 20 20.78 4.46 22.77
C ASN A 20 22.13 5.11 23.13
N GLY A 21 23.18 4.75 22.40
CA GLY A 21 24.53 5.27 22.58
C GLY A 21 25.33 4.66 23.74
N LYS A 22 24.80 3.68 24.48
CA LYS A 22 25.53 2.97 25.55
C LYS A 22 26.49 1.90 25.04
N GLY A 23 26.37 1.51 23.77
CA GLY A 23 27.16 0.48 23.11
C GLY A 23 26.47 -0.89 23.13
N PHE A 24 26.79 -1.73 22.12
CA PHE A 24 26.17 -3.04 21.90
C PHE A 24 26.24 -3.97 23.13
N ASN A 25 27.32 -3.89 23.91
CA ASN A 25 27.54 -4.72 25.11
C ASN A 25 26.81 -4.22 26.36
N SER A 26 25.84 -3.30 26.21
CA SER A 26 25.03 -2.76 27.31
C SER A 26 23.55 -2.78 26.94
N PRO A 27 22.97 -3.98 26.72
CA PRO A 27 21.54 -4.12 26.42
C PRO A 27 20.70 -3.71 27.64
N HIS A 28 19.42 -3.44 27.40
CA HIS A 28 18.45 -3.33 28.48
C HIS A 28 18.07 -4.74 28.97
N VAL A 29 18.09 -4.97 30.28
CA VAL A 29 17.94 -6.31 30.86
C VAL A 29 16.64 -6.40 31.65
N ILE A 30 15.84 -7.41 31.34
CA ILE A 30 14.55 -7.68 31.98
C ILE A 30 14.60 -9.09 32.58
N GLU A 31 14.46 -9.17 33.90
CA GLU A 31 14.48 -10.44 34.62
C GLU A 31 13.07 -11.00 34.83
N VAL A 32 12.84 -12.24 34.40
CA VAL A 32 11.62 -13.01 34.66
C VAL A 32 11.97 -14.12 35.66
N GLU A 33 12.03 -13.73 36.94
CA GLU A 33 12.54 -14.57 38.04
C GLU A 33 11.81 -15.92 38.16
N ASP A 34 10.51 -15.89 37.91
CA ASP A 34 9.59 -17.02 38.01
C ASP A 34 9.93 -18.19 37.09
N LEU A 35 10.50 -17.89 35.91
CA LEU A 35 10.93 -18.89 34.94
C LEU A 35 12.45 -19.04 34.87
N ASN A 36 13.19 -18.22 35.61
CA ASN A 36 14.65 -18.12 35.55
C ASN A 36 15.14 -17.72 34.14
N ILE A 37 14.49 -16.70 33.56
CA ILE A 37 14.81 -16.17 32.22
C ILE A 37 15.34 -14.75 32.37
N LYS A 38 16.44 -14.48 31.68
CA LYS A 38 16.97 -13.14 31.46
C LYS A 38 16.70 -12.72 30.02
N VAL A 39 16.02 -11.59 29.81
CA VAL A 39 15.79 -11.03 28.48
C VAL A 39 16.72 -9.84 28.25
N GLU A 40 17.55 -9.92 27.21
CA GLU A 40 18.43 -8.84 26.77
C GLU A 40 17.82 -8.16 25.54
N VAL A 41 17.46 -6.89 25.70
CA VAL A 41 16.86 -6.07 24.65
C VAL A 41 17.93 -5.17 24.03
N TYR A 42 18.16 -5.38 22.73
CA TYR A 42 19.10 -4.64 21.90
C TYR A 42 18.31 -3.70 20.99
N SER A 43 18.59 -2.42 21.08
CA SER A 43 17.90 -1.39 20.31
C SER A 43 18.87 -0.34 19.80
N HIS A 44 18.48 0.39 18.75
CA HIS A 44 19.22 1.57 18.32
C HIS A 44 18.69 2.82 19.03
N ASN A 45 17.38 3.08 18.90
CA ASN A 45 16.69 4.27 19.39
C ASN A 45 15.36 3.92 20.09
N LEU A 46 15.44 3.40 21.32
CA LEU A 46 14.27 3.02 22.12
C LEU A 46 14.03 4.00 23.26
N ARG A 47 12.84 4.60 23.33
CA ARG A 47 12.53 5.56 24.40
C ARG A 47 12.28 4.90 25.74
N ALA A 48 12.52 5.65 26.81
CA ALA A 48 12.27 5.19 28.18
C ALA A 48 10.81 4.78 28.42
N SER A 49 9.84 5.49 27.83
CA SER A 49 8.41 5.12 27.92
C SER A 49 8.11 3.76 27.28
N LYS A 50 8.70 3.46 26.12
CA LYS A 50 8.55 2.16 25.43
C LYS A 50 9.20 1.02 26.22
N VAL A 51 10.27 1.27 26.96
CA VAL A 51 10.92 0.26 27.80
C VAL A 51 9.96 -0.29 28.86
N ALA A 52 9.15 0.58 29.49
CA ALA A 52 8.16 0.13 30.47
C ALA A 52 7.08 -0.76 29.84
N ASN A 53 6.60 -0.42 28.64
CA ASN A 53 5.62 -1.24 27.91
C ASN A 53 6.22 -2.60 27.52
N ILE A 54 7.45 -2.63 27.02
CA ILE A 54 8.17 -3.87 26.68
C ILE A 54 8.34 -4.75 27.92
N GLU A 55 8.72 -4.15 29.05
CA GLU A 55 8.79 -4.88 30.32
C GLU A 55 7.43 -5.45 30.73
N SER A 56 6.36 -4.68 30.56
CA SER A 56 5.00 -5.13 30.83
C SER A 56 4.60 -6.30 29.93
N GLU A 57 4.70 -6.14 28.61
CA GLU A 57 4.34 -7.16 27.60
C GLU A 57 5.13 -8.46 27.83
N ILE A 58 6.45 -8.39 28.05
CA ILE A 58 7.29 -9.57 28.32
C ILE A 58 6.86 -10.27 29.62
N ARG A 59 6.62 -9.52 30.70
CA ARG A 59 6.24 -10.09 32.00
C ARG A 59 4.84 -10.69 31.95
N GLU A 60 3.91 -10.01 31.29
CA GLU A 60 2.55 -10.46 31.07
C GLU A 60 2.54 -11.77 30.26
N THR A 61 3.17 -11.78 29.09
CA THR A 61 3.25 -12.99 28.25
C THR A 61 3.92 -14.14 28.99
N ALA A 62 5.02 -13.90 29.70
CA ALA A 62 5.66 -14.94 30.51
C ALA A 62 4.74 -15.49 31.61
N THR A 63 3.99 -14.63 32.29
CA THR A 63 3.08 -15.02 33.36
C THR A 63 1.91 -15.82 32.81
N ASN A 64 1.29 -15.35 31.73
CA ASN A 64 0.16 -16.02 31.09
C ASN A 64 0.58 -17.37 30.52
N PHE A 65 1.75 -17.44 29.86
CA PHE A 65 2.30 -18.69 29.32
C PHE A 65 2.61 -19.69 30.43
N LYS A 66 3.24 -19.24 31.52
CA LYS A 66 3.51 -20.06 32.70
C LYS A 66 2.23 -20.63 33.29
N ASN A 67 1.18 -19.82 33.40
CA ASN A 67 -0.10 -20.24 33.97
C ASN A 67 -0.82 -21.25 33.06
N ALA A 68 -0.81 -21.02 31.74
CA ALA A 68 -1.47 -21.90 30.77
C ALA A 68 -0.80 -23.28 30.67
N PHE A 69 0.53 -23.35 30.81
CA PHE A 69 1.29 -24.60 30.62
C PHE A 69 2.04 -25.09 31.86
N GLU A 70 1.74 -24.53 33.03
CA GLU A 70 2.38 -24.88 34.32
C GLU A 70 3.91 -24.95 34.23
N LEU A 71 4.52 -24.04 33.47
CA LEU A 71 5.94 -24.11 33.17
C LEU A 71 6.78 -23.95 34.45
N GLU A 72 7.54 -24.97 34.79
CA GLU A 72 8.39 -24.95 35.99
C GLU A 72 9.60 -24.04 35.81
N ARG A 73 10.04 -23.44 36.93
CA ARG A 73 11.26 -22.63 36.98
C ARG A 73 12.47 -23.46 36.56
N GLY A 74 13.21 -22.97 35.56
CA GLY A 74 14.40 -23.63 35.04
C GLY A 74 15.51 -23.77 36.09
N SER A 75 16.23 -24.90 36.07
CA SER A 75 17.36 -25.16 36.97
C SER A 75 18.60 -24.32 36.68
N SER A 76 18.67 -23.70 35.51
CA SER A 76 19.72 -22.77 35.08
C SER A 76 19.10 -21.59 34.34
N GLU A 77 19.68 -20.41 34.52
CA GLU A 77 19.20 -19.18 33.87
C GLU A 77 19.37 -19.30 32.35
N GLN A 78 18.31 -18.99 31.60
CA GLN A 78 18.33 -18.95 30.13
C GLN A 78 18.28 -17.51 29.65
N THR A 79 19.15 -17.14 28.72
CA THR A 79 19.19 -15.78 28.15
C THR A 79 18.47 -15.70 26.82
N PHE A 80 17.48 -14.82 26.71
CA PHE A 80 16.72 -14.53 25.48
C PHE A 80 17.19 -13.19 24.94
N LYS A 81 17.44 -13.09 23.63
CA LYS A 81 17.90 -11.84 23.01
C LYS A 81 16.86 -11.30 22.06
N ILE A 82 16.45 -10.06 22.25
CA ILE A 82 15.49 -9.36 21.39
C ILE A 82 16.21 -8.23 20.68
N TYR A 83 16.21 -8.26 19.36
CA TYR A 83 16.80 -7.22 18.50
C TYR A 83 15.68 -6.40 17.88
N MET A 84 15.61 -5.13 18.26
CA MET A 84 14.50 -4.24 17.95
C MET A 84 14.90 -3.21 16.92
N PHE A 85 14.49 -3.43 15.69
CA PHE A 85 14.69 -2.48 14.60
C PHE A 85 13.82 -1.24 14.78
N ASP A 86 14.28 -0.14 14.20
CA ASP A 86 13.59 1.14 14.28
C ASP A 86 12.28 1.16 13.48
N ASP A 87 12.19 0.37 12.41
CA ASP A 87 11.01 0.18 11.56
C ASP A 87 11.12 -1.11 10.72
N LYS A 88 10.06 -1.40 9.95
CA LYS A 88 9.96 -2.57 9.08
C LYS A 88 11.00 -2.54 7.95
N ASP A 89 11.34 -1.36 7.41
CA ASP A 89 12.28 -1.25 6.30
C ASP A 89 13.70 -1.62 6.73
N ASP A 90 14.13 -1.16 7.90
CA ASP A 90 15.41 -1.56 8.49
C ASP A 90 15.43 -3.06 8.80
N TYR A 91 14.34 -3.60 9.34
CA TYR A 91 14.17 -5.04 9.56
C TYR A 91 14.39 -5.84 8.26
N THR A 92 13.65 -5.50 7.19
CA THR A 92 13.68 -6.23 5.92
C THR A 92 14.98 -6.01 5.14
N HIS A 93 15.44 -4.77 5.01
CA HIS A 93 16.54 -4.43 4.11
C HIS A 93 17.91 -4.45 4.77
N LEU A 94 18.04 -3.96 6.01
CA LEU A 94 19.30 -4.10 6.76
C LEU A 94 19.40 -5.51 7.32
N GLY A 95 18.38 -5.99 8.04
CA GLY A 95 18.35 -7.32 8.61
C GLY A 95 18.37 -8.45 7.58
N GLY A 96 17.82 -8.22 6.38
CA GLY A 96 17.92 -9.12 5.23
C GLY A 96 19.27 -9.10 4.51
N SER A 97 20.16 -8.16 4.83
CA SER A 97 21.47 -8.11 4.19
C SER A 97 22.42 -9.20 4.69
N GLU A 98 23.20 -9.76 3.77
CA GLU A 98 24.19 -10.82 4.06
C GLU A 98 25.18 -10.41 5.17
N ARG A 99 25.54 -9.12 5.22
CA ARG A 99 26.47 -8.57 6.21
C ARG A 99 25.86 -8.40 7.61
N PHE A 100 24.55 -8.23 7.70
CA PHE A 100 23.84 -8.19 8.99
C PHE A 100 23.66 -9.61 9.55
N GLY A 101 23.57 -10.61 8.66
CA GLY A 101 23.65 -12.04 9.00
C GLY A 101 22.37 -12.66 9.56
N SER A 102 21.26 -11.92 9.57
CA SER A 102 19.98 -12.38 10.10
C SER A 102 19.03 -12.95 9.04
N TYR A 103 19.25 -12.65 7.75
CA TYR A 103 18.45 -13.13 6.61
C TYR A 103 16.93 -12.94 6.82
N LEU A 104 16.56 -11.73 7.25
CA LEU A 104 15.17 -11.33 7.46
C LEU A 104 14.52 -10.96 6.12
N GLY A 105 13.20 -11.16 6.01
CA GLY A 105 12.39 -10.82 4.85
C GLY A 105 11.27 -9.84 5.20
N ASP A 106 10.10 -10.08 4.63
CA ASP A 106 8.90 -9.23 4.79
C ASP A 106 7.97 -9.71 5.93
N GLU A 107 8.42 -10.70 6.72
CA GLU A 107 7.70 -11.21 7.89
C GLU A 107 7.55 -10.17 9.03
N GLY A 108 6.53 -10.34 9.88
CA GLY A 108 6.23 -9.43 11.00
C GLY A 108 7.21 -9.53 12.19
N GLY A 109 7.95 -10.62 12.26
CA GLY A 109 8.95 -10.89 13.29
C GLY A 109 9.62 -12.24 13.01
N LYS A 110 10.69 -12.55 13.74
CA LYS A 110 11.34 -13.86 13.60
C LYS A 110 12.08 -14.31 14.84
N CYS A 111 11.78 -15.53 15.29
CA CYS A 111 12.46 -16.20 16.38
C CYS A 111 13.38 -17.33 15.89
N TYR A 112 14.62 -17.33 16.36
CA TYR A 112 15.61 -18.37 16.11
C TYR A 112 16.01 -19.07 17.41
N TYR A 113 15.75 -20.38 17.48
CA TYR A 113 16.26 -21.21 18.55
C TYR A 113 17.78 -21.43 18.43
N LYS A 114 18.51 -21.27 19.53
CA LYS A 114 19.97 -21.46 19.62
C LYS A 114 20.36 -22.54 20.63
N GLY A 115 19.54 -22.77 21.65
CA GLY A 115 19.69 -23.88 22.61
C GLY A 115 20.90 -23.79 23.54
N LYS A 116 21.50 -22.62 23.70
CA LYS A 116 22.61 -22.39 24.64
C LYS A 116 22.16 -21.49 25.79
N ALA A 117 22.70 -21.67 26.99
CA ALA A 117 22.27 -20.87 28.14
C ALA A 117 22.55 -19.36 28.00
N ASP A 118 23.66 -19.01 27.32
CA ASP A 118 24.08 -17.62 27.03
C ASP A 118 23.29 -16.96 25.90
N VAL A 119 22.71 -17.77 25.01
CA VAL A 119 21.78 -17.35 23.96
C VAL A 119 20.84 -18.52 23.70
N PHE A 120 19.68 -18.53 24.35
CA PHE A 120 18.71 -19.61 24.23
C PHE A 120 17.87 -19.45 22.96
N ALA A 121 17.35 -18.24 22.75
CA ALA A 121 16.63 -17.82 21.56
C ALA A 121 17.02 -16.39 21.17
N GLU A 122 17.00 -16.10 19.87
CA GLU A 122 17.14 -14.75 19.31
C GLU A 122 15.86 -14.36 18.58
N MET A 123 15.28 -13.23 18.94
CA MET A 123 14.08 -12.67 18.32
C MET A 123 14.43 -11.38 17.62
N TYR A 124 13.87 -11.18 16.43
CA TYR A 124 13.99 -9.96 15.65
C TYR A 124 12.59 -9.40 15.45
N VAL A 125 12.40 -8.16 15.90
CA VAL A 125 11.12 -7.44 15.85
C VAL A 125 11.39 -6.00 15.45
N TYR A 126 10.34 -5.24 15.14
CA TYR A 126 10.47 -3.83 14.78
C TYR A 126 9.42 -2.97 15.46
N GLN A 127 9.71 -1.68 15.56
CA GLN A 127 8.75 -0.73 16.12
C GLN A 127 7.66 -0.45 15.09
N GLN A 128 6.39 -0.63 15.48
CA GLN A 128 5.22 -0.23 14.70
C GLN A 128 4.14 0.40 15.58
N GLY A 129 4.39 1.63 16.02
CA GLY A 129 3.70 2.23 17.17
C GLY A 129 4.29 1.65 18.44
N GLY A 130 3.68 0.56 18.92
CA GLY A 130 4.26 -0.37 19.88
C GLY A 130 5.40 -1.20 19.27
N ILE A 131 5.65 -2.39 19.82
CA ILE A 131 6.61 -3.33 19.25
C ILE A 131 5.82 -4.41 18.54
N HIS A 132 5.91 -4.43 17.20
CA HIS A 132 5.12 -5.34 16.41
C HIS A 132 5.52 -6.79 16.70
N ASN A 133 4.53 -7.64 16.98
CA ASN A 133 4.67 -9.08 17.24
C ASN A 133 5.63 -9.42 18.40
N LEU A 134 5.80 -8.54 19.38
CA LEU A 134 6.71 -8.82 20.49
C LEU A 134 6.26 -10.04 21.30
N GLN A 135 4.97 -10.10 21.65
CA GLN A 135 4.43 -11.18 22.46
C GLN A 135 4.40 -12.49 21.66
N HIS A 136 4.06 -12.42 20.36
CA HIS A 136 4.13 -13.53 19.40
C HIS A 136 5.52 -14.16 19.33
N GLU A 137 6.55 -13.36 19.04
CA GLU A 137 7.93 -13.87 18.91
C GLU A 137 8.50 -14.32 20.26
N PHE A 138 8.08 -13.68 21.35
CA PHE A 138 8.46 -14.11 22.69
C PHE A 138 7.82 -15.45 23.07
N ALA A 139 6.55 -15.66 22.71
CA ALA A 139 5.84 -16.93 22.87
C ALA A 139 6.49 -18.06 22.07
N HIS A 140 7.03 -17.80 20.87
CA HIS A 140 7.88 -18.76 20.15
C HIS A 140 9.08 -19.20 20.98
N GLY A 141 9.79 -18.24 21.60
CA GLY A 141 10.92 -18.54 22.50
C GLY A 141 10.52 -19.37 23.72
N LEU A 142 9.41 -19.01 24.36
CA LEU A 142 8.87 -19.75 25.51
C LEU A 142 8.42 -21.15 25.12
N THR A 143 7.91 -21.32 23.89
CA THR A 143 7.57 -22.64 23.35
C THR A 143 8.82 -23.51 23.16
N TYR A 144 9.92 -22.96 22.65
CA TYR A 144 11.20 -23.68 22.63
C TYR A 144 11.68 -24.06 24.03
N LEU A 145 11.46 -23.22 25.03
CA LEU A 145 11.78 -23.55 26.43
C LEU A 145 10.90 -24.69 26.94
N ALA A 146 9.60 -24.63 26.67
CA ALA A 146 8.62 -25.64 27.07
C ALA A 146 8.89 -27.01 26.42
N THR A 147 9.40 -27.06 25.19
CA THR A 147 9.69 -28.32 24.48
C THR A 147 11.15 -28.79 24.62
N GLY A 148 12.01 -28.01 25.27
CA GLY A 148 13.46 -28.26 25.26
C GLY A 148 14.08 -28.17 23.86
N GLY A 149 13.51 -27.33 22.98
CA GLY A 149 13.97 -27.12 21.61
C GLY A 149 13.56 -28.22 20.63
N LYS A 150 12.61 -29.09 20.99
CA LYS A 150 12.04 -30.09 20.08
C LYS A 150 11.04 -29.43 19.14
N SER A 151 10.98 -29.94 17.91
CA SER A 151 10.05 -29.46 16.89
C SER A 151 8.61 -29.79 17.26
N LEU A 152 7.72 -28.83 17.02
CA LEU A 152 6.28 -29.02 16.97
C LEU A 152 5.81 -28.99 15.51
N PRO A 153 4.59 -29.49 15.22
CA PRO A 153 3.86 -29.11 14.02
C PRO A 153 3.79 -27.58 13.90
N THR A 154 4.08 -27.03 12.71
CA THR A 154 4.11 -25.58 12.44
C THR A 154 2.83 -24.88 12.91
N VAL A 155 1.68 -25.50 12.68
CA VAL A 155 0.37 -24.96 13.10
C VAL A 155 0.24 -24.81 14.61
N LEU A 156 0.76 -25.75 15.41
CA LEU A 156 0.73 -25.62 16.86
C LEU A 156 1.71 -24.55 17.35
N MET A 157 2.85 -24.42 16.67
CA MET A 157 3.86 -23.41 16.98
C MET A 157 3.29 -22.00 16.79
N GLU A 158 2.76 -21.70 15.60
CA GLU A 158 2.14 -20.40 15.33
C GLU A 158 0.85 -20.17 16.11
N GLY A 159 0.04 -21.21 16.29
CA GLY A 159 -1.19 -21.09 17.06
C GLY A 159 -0.97 -20.73 18.53
N ILE A 160 0.10 -21.25 19.14
CA ILE A 160 0.48 -20.86 20.51
C ILE A 160 0.92 -19.40 20.52
N ALA A 161 1.74 -18.98 19.56
CA ALA A 161 2.22 -17.62 19.48
C ALA A 161 1.07 -16.61 19.29
N ASP A 162 0.14 -16.87 18.36
CA ASP A 162 -1.05 -16.07 18.12
C ASP A 162 -1.95 -16.00 19.37
N TYR A 163 -2.13 -17.12 20.07
CA TYR A 163 -2.94 -17.16 21.29
C TYR A 163 -2.42 -16.22 22.39
N PHE A 164 -1.10 -16.06 22.52
CA PHE A 164 -0.51 -15.16 23.51
C PHE A 164 -0.41 -13.71 23.08
N GLU A 165 -0.26 -13.43 21.78
CA GLU A 165 -0.35 -12.07 21.23
C GLU A 165 -1.73 -11.46 21.51
N HIS A 166 -2.80 -12.26 21.45
CA HIS A 166 -4.19 -11.79 21.61
C HIS A 166 -4.79 -12.11 23.00
N HIS A 167 -3.98 -12.49 23.99
CA HIS A 167 -4.48 -12.97 25.28
C HIS A 167 -5.15 -11.88 26.13
N SER A 168 -4.60 -10.66 26.09
CA SER A 168 -5.03 -9.50 26.88
C SER A 168 -6.23 -8.76 26.29
N ASP A 169 -6.38 -8.82 24.96
CA ASP A 169 -7.45 -8.11 24.27
C ASP A 169 -8.83 -8.70 24.58
N HIS A 170 -8.92 -9.93 25.09
CA HIS A 170 -10.13 -10.75 25.29
C HIS A 170 -11.03 -10.90 24.03
N LYS A 171 -10.71 -10.17 22.96
CA LYS A 171 -11.41 -10.14 21.69
C LYS A 171 -11.04 -11.38 20.90
N PHE A 172 -12.01 -12.24 20.70
CA PHE A 172 -11.99 -13.24 19.62
C PHE A 172 -11.97 -12.48 18.28
N ASN A 173 -10.80 -12.07 17.77
CA ASN A 173 -10.77 -11.13 16.63
C ASN A 173 -9.87 -11.54 15.44
N SER A 174 -10.48 -11.40 14.26
CA SER A 174 -9.97 -11.41 12.88
C SER A 174 -9.31 -12.68 12.33
N GLN A 175 -8.37 -13.31 13.03
CA GLN A 175 -7.67 -14.51 12.53
C GLN A 175 -8.43 -15.79 12.86
N GLY A 176 -8.87 -15.97 14.10
CA GLY A 176 -9.56 -17.19 14.56
C GLY A 176 -11.00 -17.32 14.05
N SER A 177 -11.74 -16.20 13.97
CA SER A 177 -13.14 -16.18 13.53
C SER A 177 -13.32 -16.33 12.02
N SER A 178 -12.29 -16.04 11.21
CA SER A 178 -12.39 -16.11 9.73
C SER A 178 -12.04 -17.48 9.12
N ILE A 179 -11.89 -18.52 9.95
CA ILE A 179 -11.72 -19.91 9.48
C ILE A 179 -12.99 -20.40 8.78
N ASP A 180 -14.16 -19.99 9.27
CA ASP A 180 -15.50 -20.38 8.82
C ASP A 180 -15.78 -20.05 7.34
N LYS A 181 -15.21 -18.96 6.81
CA LYS A 181 -15.37 -18.50 5.43
C LYS A 181 -14.31 -19.05 4.45
N THR A 182 -13.51 -20.02 4.87
CA THR A 182 -12.46 -20.61 4.03
C THR A 182 -12.60 -22.14 3.95
N GLU A 183 -11.88 -22.79 3.03
CA GLU A 183 -11.85 -24.26 2.95
C GLU A 183 -11.35 -24.93 4.25
N ALA A 184 -10.75 -24.14 5.16
CA ALA A 184 -10.24 -24.54 6.46
C ALA A 184 -11.28 -25.20 7.37
N ALA A 185 -12.52 -24.72 7.37
CA ALA A 185 -13.60 -25.26 8.21
C ALA A 185 -13.91 -26.74 7.90
N ASN A 186 -13.54 -27.21 6.71
CA ASN A 186 -13.75 -28.58 6.26
C ASN A 186 -12.52 -29.48 6.46
N LEU A 187 -11.40 -28.95 6.97
CA LEU A 187 -10.19 -29.73 7.19
C LEU A 187 -10.30 -30.54 8.48
N ASP A 188 -9.90 -31.80 8.40
CA ASP A 188 -9.74 -32.65 9.56
C ASP A 188 -8.46 -32.24 10.32
N LEU A 189 -8.39 -32.46 11.64
CA LEU A 189 -7.22 -32.13 12.46
C LEU A 189 -5.92 -32.77 11.93
N ASP A 190 -6.02 -33.95 11.32
CA ASP A 190 -4.89 -34.60 10.65
C ASP A 190 -4.29 -33.75 9.53
N LYS A 191 -5.14 -33.06 8.75
CA LYS A 191 -4.71 -32.17 7.67
C LYS A 191 -4.22 -30.85 8.23
N ILE A 192 -4.93 -30.28 9.21
CA ILE A 192 -4.55 -29.04 9.90
C ILE A 192 -3.13 -29.19 10.48
N LEU A 193 -2.88 -30.24 11.26
CA LEU A 193 -1.55 -30.50 11.86
C LEU A 193 -0.44 -30.79 10.83
N SER A 194 -0.78 -31.00 9.56
CA SER A 194 0.19 -31.22 8.47
C SER A 194 0.48 -29.98 7.63
N LEU A 195 -0.18 -28.85 7.90
CA LEU A 195 0.07 -27.61 7.18
C LEU A 195 1.47 -27.07 7.53
N GLU A 196 2.17 -26.59 6.50
CA GLU A 196 3.50 -26.00 6.59
C GLU A 196 3.55 -24.71 5.76
N TYR A 197 4.53 -23.86 6.04
CA TYR A 197 4.75 -22.67 5.24
C TYR A 197 5.09 -22.98 3.78
N SER A 198 4.57 -22.16 2.89
CA SER A 198 4.79 -22.23 1.46
C SER A 198 5.06 -20.84 0.87
N LYS A 199 5.29 -20.78 -0.45
CA LYS A 199 5.39 -19.51 -1.18
C LYS A 199 4.03 -18.84 -1.43
N ASP A 200 2.95 -19.57 -1.16
CA ASP A 200 1.59 -19.08 -1.26
C ASP A 200 1.20 -18.41 0.07
N SER A 201 0.96 -17.10 0.02
CA SER A 201 0.56 -16.31 1.19
C SER A 201 -0.79 -16.76 1.77
N GLU A 202 -1.71 -17.28 0.94
CA GLU A 202 -3.01 -17.77 1.42
C GLU A 202 -2.83 -19.06 2.25
N ALA A 203 -1.97 -19.97 1.78
CA ALA A 203 -1.64 -21.18 2.53
C ALA A 203 -0.93 -20.87 3.85
N ASN A 204 -0.09 -19.82 3.90
CA ASN A 204 0.54 -19.38 5.14
C ASN A 204 -0.49 -18.79 6.11
N SER A 205 -1.41 -17.96 5.62
CA SER A 205 -2.51 -17.43 6.45
C SER A 205 -3.34 -18.54 7.09
N LEU A 206 -3.56 -19.65 6.37
CA LEU A 206 -4.28 -20.81 6.88
C LEU A 206 -3.60 -21.45 8.11
N VAL A 207 -2.26 -21.49 8.15
CA VAL A 207 -1.48 -22.02 9.28
C VAL A 207 -1.80 -21.25 10.56
N TYR A 208 -1.73 -19.92 10.51
CA TYR A 208 -1.99 -19.03 11.65
C TYR A 208 -3.41 -19.19 12.16
N LYS A 209 -4.41 -19.04 11.26
CA LYS A 209 -5.83 -19.10 11.63
C LYS A 209 -6.20 -20.44 12.27
N THR A 210 -5.92 -21.55 11.59
CA THR A 210 -6.26 -22.90 12.10
C THR A 210 -5.49 -23.26 13.35
N GLY A 211 -4.24 -22.77 13.49
CA GLY A 211 -3.44 -22.91 14.69
C GLY A 211 -4.10 -22.21 15.87
N HIS A 212 -4.40 -20.92 15.74
CA HIS A 212 -4.98 -20.13 16.82
C HIS A 212 -6.30 -20.74 17.32
N ALA A 213 -7.23 -21.09 16.42
CA ALA A 213 -8.49 -21.71 16.83
C ALA A 213 -8.31 -23.08 17.51
N LEU A 214 -7.36 -23.90 17.03
CA LEU A 214 -7.06 -25.17 17.68
C LEU A 214 -6.50 -24.97 19.10
N ILE A 215 -5.62 -23.98 19.30
CA ILE A 215 -5.10 -23.69 20.65
C ILE A 215 -6.20 -23.17 21.56
N MET A 216 -7.08 -22.28 21.09
CA MET A 216 -8.24 -21.83 21.88
C MET A 216 -9.14 -23.00 22.30
N TYR A 217 -9.51 -23.87 21.35
CA TYR A 217 -10.30 -25.06 21.62
C TYR A 217 -9.65 -25.95 22.70
N LEU A 218 -8.35 -26.24 22.53
CA LEU A 218 -7.62 -27.09 23.46
C LEU A 218 -7.55 -26.45 24.85
N GLN A 219 -7.28 -25.14 24.94
CA GLN A 219 -7.25 -24.43 26.22
C GLN A 219 -8.62 -24.41 26.92
N GLU A 220 -9.73 -24.35 26.16
CA GLU A 220 -11.07 -24.36 26.74
C GLU A 220 -11.53 -25.76 27.17
N LYS A 221 -11.30 -26.77 26.32
CA LYS A 221 -11.89 -28.12 26.51
C LYS A 221 -10.96 -29.12 27.17
N ASP A 222 -9.66 -29.05 26.91
CA ASP A 222 -8.65 -29.94 27.50
C ASP A 222 -7.27 -29.24 27.64
N PRO A 223 -7.14 -28.27 28.55
CA PRO A 223 -5.91 -27.49 28.70
C PRO A 223 -4.71 -28.35 29.10
N SER A 224 -4.94 -29.50 29.76
CA SER A 224 -3.89 -30.45 30.12
C SER A 224 -3.22 -31.11 28.91
N LEU A 225 -3.97 -31.37 27.82
CA LEU A 225 -3.46 -32.14 26.69
C LEU A 225 -2.28 -31.46 26.00
N LEU A 226 -2.38 -30.15 25.74
CA LEU A 226 -1.29 -29.40 25.10
C LEU A 226 -0.10 -29.25 26.06
N ARG A 227 -0.37 -28.95 27.33
CA ARG A 227 0.66 -28.88 28.38
C ARG A 227 1.48 -30.16 28.46
N ASP A 228 0.81 -31.30 28.59
CA ASP A 228 1.44 -32.61 28.78
C ASP A 228 2.19 -33.03 27.50
N TYR A 229 1.71 -32.64 26.31
CA TYR A 229 2.42 -32.82 25.05
C TYR A 229 3.76 -32.05 25.02
N LEU A 230 3.75 -30.77 25.39
CA LEU A 230 4.97 -29.95 25.46
C LEU A 230 5.97 -30.55 26.46
N ASP A 231 5.51 -30.99 27.63
CA ASP A 231 6.38 -31.59 28.64
C ASP A 231 6.94 -32.96 28.21
N ALA A 232 6.14 -33.81 27.57
CA ALA A 232 6.63 -35.07 27.02
C ALA A 232 7.74 -34.86 25.97
N LEU A 233 7.64 -33.81 25.15
CA LEU A 233 8.71 -33.39 24.24
C LEU A 233 9.96 -32.94 25.00
N ARG A 234 9.79 -32.12 26.05
CA ARG A 234 10.88 -31.64 26.92
C ARG A 234 11.67 -32.78 27.56
N GLN A 235 10.95 -33.79 28.07
CA GLN A 235 11.53 -34.97 28.70
C GLN A 235 12.16 -35.93 27.68
N GLY A 236 11.92 -35.71 26.37
CA GLY A 236 12.39 -36.59 25.31
C GLY A 236 11.64 -37.93 25.23
N ASN A 237 10.42 -38.00 25.78
CA ASN A 237 9.59 -39.21 25.73
C ASN A 237 8.87 -39.30 24.38
N SER A 238 9.53 -39.94 23.40
CA SER A 238 9.04 -40.01 22.02
C SER A 238 7.73 -40.80 21.86
N ASP A 239 7.48 -41.77 22.73
CA ASP A 239 6.28 -42.61 22.64
C ASP A 239 5.07 -41.88 23.21
N GLU A 240 5.24 -41.20 24.34
CA GLU A 240 4.21 -40.39 24.98
C GLU A 240 3.86 -39.14 24.16
N SER A 241 4.85 -38.43 23.62
CA SER A 241 4.60 -37.30 22.71
C SER A 241 3.85 -37.70 21.43
N LYS A 242 4.12 -38.89 20.87
CA LYS A 242 3.32 -39.43 19.75
C LYS A 242 1.90 -39.81 20.17
N SER A 243 1.72 -40.29 21.40
CA SER A 243 0.40 -40.56 21.96
C SER A 243 -0.41 -39.27 22.07
N PHE A 244 0.13 -38.22 22.69
CA PHE A 244 -0.57 -36.95 22.82
C PHE A 244 -0.91 -36.31 21.47
N LEU A 245 0.00 -36.38 20.49
CA LEU A 245 -0.32 -35.89 19.15
C LEU A 245 -1.47 -36.69 18.50
N LYS A 246 -1.56 -37.99 18.78
CA LYS A 246 -2.70 -38.83 18.34
C LYS A 246 -3.98 -38.50 19.10
N ASP A 247 -3.86 -38.18 20.38
CA ASP A 247 -4.99 -37.78 21.21
C ASP A 247 -5.57 -36.45 20.72
N ILE A 248 -4.72 -35.44 20.43
CA ILE A 248 -5.13 -34.18 19.77
C ILE A 248 -5.89 -34.48 18.47
N LYS A 249 -5.38 -35.35 17.61
CA LYS A 249 -6.08 -35.77 16.37
C LYS A 249 -7.43 -36.44 16.65
N GLY A 250 -7.60 -37.07 17.81
CA GLY A 250 -8.84 -37.67 18.26
C GLY A 250 -9.96 -36.68 18.55
N HIS A 251 -9.64 -35.40 18.77
CA HIS A 251 -10.63 -34.34 19.00
C HIS A 251 -11.33 -33.83 17.73
N ASP A 252 -11.10 -34.43 16.55
CA ASP A 252 -11.59 -33.91 15.27
C ASP A 252 -13.08 -33.55 15.26
N THR A 253 -13.93 -34.45 15.78
CA THR A 253 -15.39 -34.23 15.82
C THR A 253 -15.78 -33.12 16.79
N ASP A 254 -15.15 -33.09 17.95
CA ASP A 254 -15.45 -32.14 19.02
C ASP A 254 -14.92 -30.74 18.66
N PHE A 255 -13.75 -30.66 18.03
CA PHE A 255 -13.19 -29.43 17.49
C PHE A 255 -14.07 -28.85 16.38
N LYS A 256 -14.55 -29.68 15.44
CA LYS A 256 -15.50 -29.23 14.41
C LYS A 256 -16.82 -28.74 14.99
N SER A 257 -17.31 -29.42 16.03
CA SER A 257 -18.52 -28.99 16.74
C SER A 257 -18.30 -27.66 17.47
N TRP A 258 -17.16 -27.51 18.16
CA TRP A 258 -16.79 -26.26 18.83
C TRP A 258 -16.58 -25.11 17.84
N LEU A 259 -15.94 -25.36 16.69
CA LEU A 259 -15.80 -24.36 15.63
C LEU A 259 -17.17 -23.89 15.14
N ALA A 260 -18.13 -24.80 14.92
CA ALA A 260 -19.48 -24.43 14.52
C ALA A 260 -20.25 -23.68 15.63
N GLU A 261 -19.97 -23.95 16.90
CA GLU A 261 -20.58 -23.21 18.03
C GLU A 261 -19.99 -21.81 18.22
N ASN A 262 -18.75 -21.59 17.76
CA ASN A 262 -17.99 -20.35 17.94
C ASN A 262 -17.66 -19.66 16.61
N ASP A 263 -18.38 -19.99 15.54
CA ASP A 263 -18.20 -19.34 14.24
C ASP A 263 -18.85 -17.95 14.21
N THR A 264 -18.43 -17.15 13.23
CA THR A 264 -18.89 -15.77 13.09
C THR A 264 -20.38 -15.72 12.81
N GLU A 265 -20.90 -16.64 11.99
CA GLU A 265 -22.32 -16.66 11.63
C GLU A 265 -23.20 -16.89 12.86
N THR A 266 -22.83 -17.84 13.71
CA THR A 266 -23.51 -18.11 14.98
C THR A 266 -23.46 -16.89 15.90
N ALA A 267 -22.31 -16.22 16.05
CA ALA A 267 -22.23 -14.98 16.82
C ALA A 267 -23.15 -13.89 16.25
N MET A 268 -23.20 -13.74 14.93
CA MET A 268 -24.03 -12.75 14.24
C MET A 268 -25.54 -13.08 14.33
N GLU A 269 -25.91 -14.36 14.34
CA GLU A 269 -27.28 -14.82 14.63
C GLU A 269 -27.73 -14.43 16.05
N HIS A 270 -26.85 -14.57 17.04
CA HIS A 270 -27.13 -14.16 18.41
C HIS A 270 -27.39 -12.65 18.53
N LEU A 271 -26.76 -11.85 17.68
CA LEU A 271 -26.98 -10.41 17.59
C LEU A 271 -28.20 -10.02 16.74
N ASN A 272 -28.77 -10.94 15.95
CA ASN A 272 -29.75 -10.64 14.90
C ASN A 272 -29.19 -9.73 13.79
N ALA A 273 -27.92 -9.94 13.43
CA ALA A 273 -27.29 -9.24 12.31
C ALA A 273 -27.74 -9.80 10.96
N LEU A 274 -27.56 -8.99 9.93
CA LEU A 274 -27.78 -9.29 8.52
C LEU A 274 -26.45 -9.62 7.87
N GLN A 275 -26.45 -10.53 6.91
CA GLN A 275 -25.29 -10.87 6.10
C GLN A 275 -25.32 -10.08 4.80
N VAL A 276 -24.17 -9.53 4.41
CA VAL A 276 -23.97 -8.93 3.09
C VAL A 276 -23.32 -9.99 2.21
N THR A 277 -24.04 -10.44 1.17
CA THR A 277 -23.66 -11.58 0.32
C THR A 277 -23.52 -11.18 -1.15
N LYS A 278 -22.76 -11.97 -1.91
CA LYS A 278 -22.54 -11.76 -3.34
C LYS A 278 -23.82 -12.05 -4.14
N GLY A 279 -24.24 -11.06 -4.94
CA GLY A 279 -25.39 -11.14 -5.83
C GLY A 279 -25.02 -11.33 -7.30
N ASP A 280 -25.85 -10.74 -8.18
CA ASP A 280 -25.69 -10.83 -9.63
C ASP A 280 -24.33 -10.33 -10.13
N PHE A 281 -23.78 -11.00 -11.14
CA PHE A 281 -22.63 -10.53 -11.90
C PHE A 281 -22.93 -9.19 -12.59
N ILE A 282 -21.98 -8.24 -12.48
CA ILE A 282 -22.04 -6.92 -13.11
C ILE A 282 -21.14 -6.89 -14.35
N ALA A 283 -19.82 -7.04 -14.15
CA ALA A 283 -18.83 -6.89 -15.20
C ALA A 283 -17.49 -7.54 -14.82
N ILE A 284 -16.58 -7.64 -15.80
CA ILE A 284 -15.15 -7.92 -15.56
C ILE A 284 -14.36 -6.68 -15.91
N GLY A 285 -13.53 -6.21 -14.98
CA GLY A 285 -12.51 -5.18 -15.20
C GLY A 285 -11.10 -5.75 -15.10
N GLN A 286 -10.13 -4.87 -15.19
CA GLN A 286 -8.72 -5.17 -14.91
C GLN A 286 -8.27 -4.31 -13.75
N GLU A 287 -7.56 -4.90 -12.79
CA GLU A 287 -6.90 -4.20 -11.69
C GLU A 287 -5.43 -4.65 -11.58
N ILE A 288 -4.58 -3.82 -10.97
CA ILE A 288 -3.22 -4.22 -10.63
C ILE A 288 -3.26 -4.81 -9.22
N VAL A 289 -3.01 -6.10 -9.09
CA VAL A 289 -3.02 -6.83 -7.82
C VAL A 289 -1.67 -7.52 -7.65
N GLY A 290 -0.95 -7.18 -6.58
CA GLY A 290 0.38 -7.74 -6.32
C GLY A 290 1.41 -7.42 -7.42
N GLY A 291 1.25 -6.29 -8.12
CA GLY A 291 2.13 -5.92 -9.24
C GLY A 291 1.84 -6.69 -10.53
N GLU A 292 0.68 -7.34 -10.68
CA GLU A 292 0.25 -7.99 -11.91
C GLU A 292 -1.12 -7.45 -12.35
N ILE A 293 -1.34 -7.35 -13.66
CA ILE A 293 -2.67 -7.01 -14.19
C ILE A 293 -3.51 -8.28 -14.15
N LYS A 294 -4.55 -8.28 -13.32
CA LYS A 294 -5.48 -9.40 -13.17
C LYS A 294 -6.88 -8.98 -13.58
N ASN A 295 -7.64 -9.92 -14.12
CA ASN A 295 -9.06 -9.69 -14.32
C ASN A 295 -9.75 -9.69 -12.95
N VAL A 296 -10.70 -8.78 -12.76
CA VAL A 296 -11.51 -8.70 -11.54
C VAL A 296 -12.96 -8.75 -11.95
N SER A 297 -13.69 -9.72 -11.40
CA SER A 297 -15.13 -9.84 -11.59
C SER A 297 -15.85 -9.05 -10.51
N TYR A 298 -16.82 -8.23 -10.90
CA TYR A 298 -17.63 -7.45 -9.97
C TYR A 298 -19.06 -7.97 -9.92
N TYR A 299 -19.65 -7.90 -8.73
CA TYR A 299 -20.98 -8.43 -8.43
C TYR A 299 -21.75 -7.44 -7.56
N LYS A 300 -23.08 -7.52 -7.61
CA LYS A 300 -23.95 -6.80 -6.67
C LYS A 300 -23.75 -7.34 -5.25
N ALA A 301 -24.15 -6.54 -4.27
CA ALA A 301 -24.18 -6.96 -2.87
C ALA A 301 -25.63 -7.05 -2.38
N ASN A 302 -26.06 -8.26 -2.02
CA ASN A 302 -27.35 -8.53 -1.39
C ASN A 302 -27.23 -8.35 0.11
N ILE A 303 -28.34 -8.02 0.76
CA ILE A 303 -28.48 -7.98 2.21
C ILE A 303 -29.50 -9.03 2.59
N GLU A 304 -29.08 -10.01 3.37
CA GLU A 304 -29.85 -11.20 3.70
C GLU A 304 -29.90 -11.37 5.22
N LYS A 305 -31.00 -11.94 5.73
CA LYS A 305 -30.98 -12.51 7.08
C LYS A 305 -30.05 -13.73 7.09
N MET A 306 -29.62 -14.12 8.28
CA MET A 306 -28.81 -15.34 8.46
C MET A 306 -29.51 -16.62 7.96
N ASP A 307 -30.84 -16.63 7.87
CA ASP A 307 -31.62 -17.75 7.29
C ASP A 307 -31.69 -17.73 5.74
N GLY A 308 -31.04 -16.77 5.10
CA GLY A 308 -31.00 -16.58 3.65
C GLY A 308 -32.16 -15.76 3.06
N GLU A 309 -33.09 -15.22 3.88
CA GLU A 309 -34.11 -14.32 3.35
C GLU A 309 -33.47 -13.00 2.88
N ASN A 310 -33.57 -12.69 1.59
CA ASN A 310 -33.16 -11.38 1.07
C ASN A 310 -34.08 -10.27 1.62
N VAL A 311 -33.47 -9.30 2.27
CA VAL A 311 -34.12 -8.13 2.86
C VAL A 311 -33.74 -6.83 2.16
N GLY A 312 -32.79 -6.85 1.24
CA GLY A 312 -32.31 -5.66 0.56
C GLY A 312 -31.07 -5.91 -0.30
N SER A 313 -30.48 -4.83 -0.77
CA SER A 313 -29.24 -4.85 -1.55
C SER A 313 -28.60 -3.47 -1.57
N PHE A 314 -27.27 -3.41 -1.62
CA PHE A 314 -26.58 -2.17 -1.94
C PHE A 314 -26.61 -1.91 -3.45
N SER A 315 -26.81 -0.64 -3.81
CA SER A 315 -26.60 -0.18 -5.18
C SER A 315 -25.11 -0.11 -5.50
N PRO A 316 -24.64 -0.61 -6.65
CA PRO A 316 -23.29 -0.31 -7.13
C PRO A 316 -23.19 1.10 -7.75
N VAL A 317 -24.30 1.83 -7.83
CA VAL A 317 -24.41 3.15 -8.45
C VAL A 317 -24.67 4.22 -7.40
N GLU A 318 -23.90 5.31 -7.47
CA GLU A 318 -24.06 6.54 -6.69
C GLU A 318 -24.57 7.67 -7.60
N HIS A 319 -25.33 8.59 -7.01
CA HIS A 319 -25.81 9.80 -7.70
C HIS A 319 -25.41 11.05 -6.91
N VAL A 320 -24.55 11.87 -7.48
CA VAL A 320 -24.04 13.09 -6.82
C VAL A 320 -24.06 14.29 -7.75
N ALA A 321 -24.06 15.48 -7.18
CA ALA A 321 -23.73 16.68 -7.91
C ALA A 321 -22.22 16.70 -8.16
N PHE A 322 -21.81 16.97 -9.39
CA PHE A 322 -20.43 17.20 -9.77
C PHE A 322 -20.35 18.55 -10.46
N TYR A 323 -19.72 19.52 -9.81
CA TYR A 323 -19.85 20.94 -10.12
C TYR A 323 -21.34 21.36 -10.17
N ASP A 324 -21.85 21.60 -11.38
CA ASP A 324 -23.18 22.11 -11.62
C ASP A 324 -24.08 21.11 -12.36
N VAL A 325 -23.62 19.88 -12.57
CA VAL A 325 -24.37 18.78 -13.21
C VAL A 325 -24.59 17.63 -12.22
N ALA A 326 -25.55 16.76 -12.51
CA ALA A 326 -25.70 15.51 -11.77
C ALA A 326 -24.80 14.46 -12.44
N ARG A 327 -24.21 13.57 -11.65
CA ARG A 327 -23.35 12.49 -12.13
C ARG A 327 -23.82 11.18 -11.51
N ALA A 328 -24.13 10.22 -12.35
CA ALA A 328 -24.31 8.83 -11.94
C ALA A 328 -22.98 8.08 -12.13
N ILE A 329 -22.55 7.32 -11.12
CA ILE A 329 -21.28 6.58 -11.14
C ILE A 329 -21.53 5.14 -10.75
N ASN A 330 -21.19 4.18 -11.61
CA ASN A 330 -21.11 2.78 -11.22
C ASN A 330 -19.74 2.52 -10.59
N ARG A 331 -19.66 2.39 -9.26
CA ARG A 331 -18.41 2.30 -8.50
C ARG A 331 -17.65 1.00 -8.69
N ALA A 332 -18.36 -0.08 -9.03
CA ALA A 332 -17.73 -1.34 -9.41
C ALA A 332 -16.87 -1.23 -10.68
N THR A 333 -17.28 -0.40 -11.65
CA THR A 333 -16.60 -0.29 -12.97
C THR A 333 -15.97 1.08 -13.23
N ASN A 334 -16.26 2.07 -12.38
CA ASN A 334 -15.96 3.49 -12.57
C ASN A 334 -16.52 4.09 -13.87
N ASP A 335 -17.60 3.51 -14.40
CA ASP A 335 -18.37 4.10 -15.49
C ASP A 335 -19.24 5.25 -14.99
N THR A 336 -19.32 6.32 -15.79
CA THR A 336 -19.99 7.58 -15.40
C THR A 336 -20.94 8.07 -16.48
N LEU A 337 -22.05 8.67 -16.05
CA LEU A 337 -22.94 9.48 -16.87
C LEU A 337 -23.06 10.87 -16.25
N ASP A 338 -22.70 11.89 -17.01
CA ASP A 338 -22.91 13.29 -16.66
C ASP A 338 -24.28 13.72 -17.20
N ILE A 339 -25.19 14.15 -16.32
CA ILE A 339 -26.55 14.57 -16.65
C ILE A 339 -26.62 16.10 -16.59
N SER A 340 -26.75 16.72 -17.76
CA SER A 340 -26.84 18.16 -17.90
C SER A 340 -28.05 18.77 -17.17
N LYS A 341 -27.94 20.05 -16.82
CA LYS A 341 -28.95 20.80 -16.05
C LYS A 341 -30.35 20.77 -16.64
N GLU A 342 -30.48 20.65 -17.96
CA GLU A 342 -31.79 20.57 -18.61
C GLU A 342 -32.57 19.31 -18.21
N TYR A 343 -31.86 18.26 -17.77
CA TYR A 343 -32.41 16.99 -17.30
C TYR A 343 -32.39 16.83 -15.76
N HIS A 344 -32.30 17.94 -15.00
CA HIS A 344 -32.34 17.93 -13.52
C HIS A 344 -33.76 17.79 -12.96
N PHE A 345 -34.53 16.87 -13.53
CA PHE A 345 -35.84 16.48 -13.03
C PHE A 345 -35.92 14.96 -12.96
N LEU A 346 -36.74 14.46 -12.05
CA LEU A 346 -36.98 13.03 -11.85
C LEU A 346 -38.45 12.73 -12.12
N LYS A 347 -38.71 11.95 -13.16
CA LYS A 347 -40.03 11.49 -13.54
C LYS A 347 -40.29 10.10 -12.96
N VAL A 348 -41.46 9.91 -12.35
CA VAL A 348 -41.93 8.59 -11.94
C VAL A 348 -42.33 7.79 -13.19
N VAL A 349 -41.68 6.64 -13.38
CA VAL A 349 -41.93 5.71 -14.48
C VAL A 349 -42.18 4.31 -13.93
N LYS A 350 -42.99 3.52 -14.64
CA LYS A 350 -43.16 2.12 -14.33
C LYS A 350 -42.16 1.28 -15.12
N THR A 351 -41.34 0.50 -14.42
CA THR A 351 -40.40 -0.44 -15.06
C THR A 351 -41.14 -1.66 -15.63
N SER A 352 -40.45 -2.45 -16.46
CA SER A 352 -41.03 -3.63 -17.13
C SER A 352 -41.52 -4.72 -16.17
N ASP A 353 -41.03 -4.72 -14.94
CA ASP A 353 -41.44 -5.57 -13.82
C ASP A 353 -42.63 -4.99 -13.01
N GLY A 354 -43.13 -3.80 -13.38
CA GLY A 354 -44.27 -3.15 -12.77
C GLY A 354 -43.96 -2.31 -11.53
N GLN A 355 -42.69 -2.17 -11.14
CA GLN A 355 -42.27 -1.29 -10.03
C GLN A 355 -42.24 0.18 -10.47
N ASP A 356 -42.60 1.08 -9.56
CA ASP A 356 -42.46 2.52 -9.78
C ASP A 356 -41.04 2.95 -9.43
N LYS A 357 -40.34 3.60 -10.37
CA LYS A 357 -38.98 4.13 -10.21
C LYS A 357 -38.90 5.58 -10.67
N LEU A 358 -37.84 6.27 -10.27
CA LEU A 358 -37.54 7.61 -10.77
C LEU A 358 -36.53 7.54 -11.92
N THR A 359 -36.71 8.35 -12.97
CA THR A 359 -35.73 8.49 -14.04
C THR A 359 -35.46 9.95 -14.38
N TYR A 360 -34.24 10.25 -14.80
CA TYR A 360 -33.87 11.59 -15.24
C TYR A 360 -34.73 12.04 -16.43
N SER A 361 -35.26 13.25 -16.35
CA SER A 361 -36.08 13.87 -17.39
C SER A 361 -35.85 15.37 -17.46
N ASP A 362 -36.30 15.99 -18.55
CA ASP A 362 -36.48 17.43 -18.59
C ASP A 362 -37.74 17.85 -17.82
N GLN A 363 -37.94 19.18 -17.72
CA GLN A 363 -39.11 19.76 -17.04
C GLN A 363 -40.45 19.37 -17.69
N GLN A 364 -40.45 18.98 -18.96
CA GLN A 364 -41.64 18.54 -19.70
C GLN A 364 -41.91 17.04 -19.56
N GLY A 365 -41.00 16.29 -18.92
CA GLY A 365 -41.10 14.85 -18.71
C GLY A 365 -40.55 14.02 -19.87
N ASN A 366 -39.78 14.60 -20.79
CA ASN A 366 -39.02 13.85 -21.78
C ASN A 366 -37.78 13.24 -21.10
N GLU A 367 -37.62 11.93 -21.22
CA GLU A 367 -36.61 11.18 -20.48
C GLU A 367 -35.21 11.38 -21.06
N TYR A 368 -34.21 11.51 -20.18
CA TYR A 368 -32.80 11.72 -20.53
C TYR A 368 -32.26 10.63 -21.45
N ARG A 369 -32.71 9.38 -21.28
CA ARG A 369 -32.31 8.23 -22.13
C ARG A 369 -32.58 8.43 -23.63
N ASN A 370 -33.51 9.34 -23.98
CA ASN A 370 -33.85 9.63 -25.37
C ASN A 370 -33.01 10.77 -25.96
N SER A 371 -32.19 11.44 -25.13
CA SER A 371 -31.36 12.57 -25.56
C SER A 371 -30.14 12.12 -26.39
N LEU A 372 -29.65 13.02 -27.24
CA LEU A 372 -28.40 12.81 -27.98
C LEU A 372 -27.19 12.77 -27.03
N GLU A 373 -27.25 13.51 -25.92
CA GLU A 373 -26.22 13.51 -24.88
C GLU A 373 -26.05 12.11 -24.28
N TYR A 374 -27.14 11.50 -23.81
CA TYR A 374 -27.14 10.14 -23.28
C TYR A 374 -26.60 9.14 -24.31
N LYS A 375 -27.08 9.18 -25.56
CA LYS A 375 -26.63 8.25 -26.61
C LYS A 375 -25.12 8.33 -26.85
N ASN A 376 -24.55 9.54 -26.86
CA ASN A 376 -23.11 9.72 -27.01
C ASN A 376 -22.32 9.17 -25.82
N GLN A 377 -22.82 9.35 -24.59
CA GLN A 377 -22.18 8.83 -23.38
C GLN A 377 -22.29 7.29 -23.31
N ALA A 378 -23.47 6.74 -23.60
CA ALA A 378 -23.70 5.30 -23.70
C ALA A 378 -22.77 4.64 -24.74
N PHE A 379 -22.59 5.26 -25.91
CA PHE A 379 -21.65 4.79 -26.94
C PHE A 379 -20.19 4.83 -26.46
N ARG A 380 -19.77 5.90 -25.75
CA ARG A 380 -18.42 5.99 -25.17
C ARG A 380 -18.17 4.89 -24.14
N MET A 381 -19.14 4.65 -23.26
CA MET A 381 -19.07 3.59 -22.25
C MET A 381 -18.98 2.22 -22.92
N LEU A 382 -19.86 1.93 -23.88
CA LEU A 382 -19.86 0.66 -24.64
C LEU A 382 -18.54 0.41 -25.37
N SER A 383 -17.93 1.46 -25.91
CA SER A 383 -16.63 1.38 -26.59
C SER A 383 -15.47 0.98 -25.67
N LYS A 384 -15.61 1.06 -24.35
CA LYS A 384 -14.62 0.53 -23.38
C LYS A 384 -14.60 -1.00 -23.36
N TYR A 385 -15.76 -1.62 -23.62
CA TYR A 385 -15.98 -3.06 -23.60
C TYR A 385 -15.79 -3.71 -24.98
N ASP A 386 -15.99 -2.94 -26.05
CA ASP A 386 -15.64 -3.33 -27.42
C ASP A 386 -14.90 -2.21 -28.17
N GLU A 387 -13.58 -2.33 -28.22
CA GLU A 387 -12.70 -1.33 -28.84
C GLU A 387 -12.88 -1.23 -30.37
N ASN A 388 -13.47 -2.24 -31.02
CA ASN A 388 -13.74 -2.19 -32.46
C ASN A 388 -14.98 -1.35 -32.79
N LEU A 389 -15.87 -1.15 -31.82
CA LEU A 389 -17.12 -0.41 -31.99
C LEU A 389 -16.85 1.03 -32.42
N LYS A 390 -15.90 1.68 -31.75
CA LYS A 390 -15.51 3.07 -32.06
C LYS A 390 -15.00 3.20 -33.50
N LYS A 391 -14.10 2.30 -33.89
CA LYS A 391 -13.55 2.29 -35.25
C LYS A 391 -14.63 2.06 -36.31
N ALA A 392 -15.54 1.10 -36.07
CA ALA A 392 -16.63 0.82 -37.00
C ALA A 392 -17.58 2.01 -37.15
N TYR A 393 -17.88 2.72 -36.06
CA TYR A 393 -18.68 3.95 -36.10
C TYR A 393 -17.96 5.07 -36.85
N ASP A 394 -16.68 5.31 -36.55
CA ASP A 394 -15.89 6.36 -37.20
C ASP A 394 -15.77 6.12 -38.71
N ASP A 395 -15.56 4.87 -39.14
CA ASP A 395 -15.54 4.48 -40.56
C ASP A 395 -16.91 4.68 -41.23
N ALA A 396 -18.00 4.31 -40.55
CA ALA A 396 -19.35 4.51 -41.06
C ALA A 396 -19.73 6.01 -41.14
N LEU A 397 -19.31 6.80 -40.16
CA LEU A 397 -19.51 8.25 -40.13
C LEU A 397 -18.74 8.93 -41.26
N LYS A 398 -17.50 8.52 -41.51
CA LYS A 398 -16.71 9.00 -42.65
C LYS A 398 -17.39 8.70 -43.98
N ASN A 399 -17.95 7.50 -44.15
CA ASN A 399 -18.71 7.16 -45.36
C ASN A 399 -19.96 8.04 -45.52
N LEU A 400 -20.65 8.35 -44.41
CA LEU A 400 -21.80 9.26 -44.42
C LEU A 400 -21.39 10.70 -44.79
N ASP A 401 -20.24 11.17 -44.30
CA ASP A 401 -19.66 12.46 -44.66
C ASP A 401 -19.32 12.55 -46.15
N GLU A 402 -18.70 11.50 -46.70
CA GLU A 402 -18.40 11.41 -48.13
C GLU A 402 -19.68 11.42 -48.98
N GLN A 403 -20.74 10.70 -48.54
CA GLN A 403 -22.06 10.74 -49.21
C GLN A 403 -22.66 12.14 -49.20
N ARG A 404 -22.64 12.82 -48.06
CA ARG A 404 -23.10 14.22 -47.94
C ARG A 404 -22.35 15.14 -48.89
N GLN A 405 -21.02 15.00 -48.99
CA GLN A 405 -20.21 15.81 -49.90
C GLN A 405 -20.53 15.54 -51.38
N MET A 406 -20.94 14.32 -51.73
CA MET A 406 -21.35 13.95 -53.10
C MET A 406 -22.77 14.41 -53.48
N GLU A 407 -23.68 14.61 -52.52
CA GLU A 407 -25.06 15.06 -52.80
C GLU A 407 -25.12 16.49 -53.33
N TYR A 408 -24.30 17.41 -52.79
CA TYR A 408 -24.29 18.81 -53.22
C TYR A 408 -23.97 18.97 -54.72
N PRO A 409 -22.88 18.40 -55.28
CA PRO A 409 -22.62 18.43 -56.72
C PRO A 409 -23.70 17.77 -57.56
N LYS A 410 -24.34 16.70 -57.05
CA LYS A 410 -25.40 15.98 -57.77
C LYS A 410 -26.64 16.85 -57.94
N ILE A 411 -27.10 17.53 -56.89
CA ILE A 411 -28.25 18.44 -56.94
C ILE A 411 -27.93 19.68 -57.78
N ASN A 412 -26.71 20.23 -57.66
CA ASN A 412 -26.25 21.34 -58.51
C ASN A 412 -26.30 20.96 -60.01
N LYS A 413 -25.87 19.73 -60.33
CA LYS A 413 -25.92 19.20 -61.69
C LYS A 413 -27.36 19.03 -62.19
N GLU A 414 -28.24 18.42 -61.40
CA GLU A 414 -29.67 18.26 -61.74
C GLU A 414 -30.35 19.60 -62.06
N TYR A 415 -30.05 20.64 -61.28
CA TYR A 415 -30.56 21.99 -61.53
C TYR A 415 -29.95 22.62 -62.81
N SER A 416 -28.63 22.52 -62.99
CA SER A 416 -27.95 23.06 -64.18
C SER A 416 -28.39 22.40 -65.50
N GLU A 417 -28.83 21.15 -65.45
CA GLU A 417 -29.37 20.39 -66.59
C GLU A 417 -30.88 20.62 -66.79
N GLY A 418 -31.53 21.45 -65.97
CA GLY A 418 -32.95 21.76 -66.05
C GLY A 418 -33.87 20.60 -65.66
N LYS A 419 -33.38 19.61 -64.91
CA LYS A 419 -34.14 18.43 -64.49
C LYS A 419 -35.05 18.66 -63.29
N ILE A 420 -34.80 19.73 -62.52
CA ILE A 420 -35.54 20.12 -61.31
C ILE A 420 -35.82 21.62 -61.32
N SER A 421 -36.89 22.07 -60.67
CA SER A 421 -37.18 23.51 -60.53
C SER A 421 -36.24 24.19 -59.51
N TYR A 422 -36.24 25.53 -59.48
CA TYR A 422 -35.50 26.25 -58.43
C TYR A 422 -36.07 26.01 -57.03
N GLU A 423 -37.40 25.88 -56.89
CA GLU A 423 -38.01 25.52 -55.60
C GLU A 423 -37.55 24.12 -55.16
N GLU A 424 -37.59 23.13 -56.06
CA GLU A 424 -37.12 21.77 -55.78
C GLU A 424 -35.62 21.70 -55.45
N TYR A 425 -34.80 22.51 -56.15
CA TYR A 425 -33.38 22.66 -55.85
C TYR A 425 -33.17 23.21 -54.43
N SER A 426 -33.86 24.29 -54.07
CA SER A 426 -33.78 24.93 -52.77
C SER A 426 -34.16 23.95 -51.66
N ASP A 427 -35.29 23.27 -51.79
CA ASP A 427 -35.78 22.28 -50.81
C ASP A 427 -34.80 21.11 -50.65
N LYS A 428 -34.28 20.57 -51.76
CA LYS A 428 -33.28 19.49 -51.71
C LYS A 428 -31.96 19.95 -51.09
N TYR A 429 -31.44 21.11 -51.50
CA TYR A 429 -30.15 21.63 -51.06
C TYR A 429 -30.15 21.96 -49.57
N TYR A 430 -31.18 22.67 -49.09
CA TYR A 430 -31.30 23.06 -47.68
C TYR A 430 -31.78 21.92 -46.77
N SER A 431 -32.32 20.82 -47.31
CA SER A 431 -32.67 19.64 -46.51
C SER A 431 -31.49 18.70 -46.24
N ILE A 432 -30.36 18.81 -46.96
CA ILE A 432 -29.18 17.94 -46.78
C ILE A 432 -28.67 17.95 -45.32
N PRO A 433 -28.44 19.11 -44.66
CA PRO A 433 -27.96 19.10 -43.28
C PRO A 433 -28.88 18.37 -42.31
N SER A 434 -30.20 18.57 -42.43
CA SER A 434 -31.19 17.92 -41.57
C SER A 434 -31.22 16.40 -41.77
N LYS A 435 -31.25 15.94 -43.03
CA LYS A 435 -31.18 14.51 -43.36
C LYS A 435 -29.88 13.86 -42.89
N TYR A 436 -28.77 14.58 -43.00
CA TYR A 436 -27.48 14.08 -42.53
C TYR A 436 -27.48 13.87 -41.01
N GLU A 437 -28.00 14.81 -40.22
CA GLU A 437 -28.10 14.64 -38.76
C GLU A 437 -29.06 13.49 -38.37
N GLU A 438 -30.18 13.32 -39.09
CA GLU A 438 -31.10 12.18 -38.89
C GLU A 438 -30.42 10.83 -39.16
N LEU A 439 -29.69 10.72 -40.28
CA LEU A 439 -28.92 9.52 -40.63
C LEU A 439 -27.79 9.25 -39.63
N LYS A 440 -27.11 10.30 -39.16
CA LYS A 440 -26.06 10.21 -38.14
C LYS A 440 -26.61 9.71 -36.80
N SER A 441 -27.75 10.23 -36.37
CA SER A 441 -28.45 9.74 -35.16
C SER A 441 -28.88 8.28 -35.32
N THR A 442 -29.46 7.92 -36.48
CA THR A 442 -29.87 6.54 -36.76
C THR A 442 -28.69 5.57 -36.78
N LEU A 443 -27.55 6.01 -37.34
CA LEU A 443 -26.30 5.26 -37.33
C LEU A 443 -25.80 5.03 -35.90
N LEU A 444 -25.86 6.05 -35.05
CA LEU A 444 -25.47 5.95 -33.64
C LEU A 444 -26.37 4.94 -32.90
N ASP A 445 -27.69 5.05 -33.03
CA ASP A 445 -28.65 4.14 -32.39
C ASP A 445 -28.42 2.68 -32.82
N LYS A 446 -28.24 2.46 -34.13
CA LYS A 446 -27.94 1.12 -34.68
C LYS A 446 -26.64 0.57 -34.11
N THR A 447 -25.61 1.42 -33.98
CA THR A 447 -24.29 1.02 -33.48
C THR A 447 -24.37 0.65 -32.01
N ILE A 448 -25.08 1.44 -31.19
CA ILE A 448 -25.30 1.14 -29.78
C ILE A 448 -26.02 -0.20 -29.64
N ASN A 449 -27.17 -0.39 -30.29
CA ASN A 449 -27.95 -1.63 -30.18
C ASN A 449 -27.15 -2.87 -30.59
N THR A 450 -26.41 -2.78 -31.71
CA THR A 450 -25.56 -3.89 -32.17
C THR A 450 -24.44 -4.17 -31.17
N GLY A 451 -23.83 -3.12 -30.62
CA GLY A 451 -22.75 -3.26 -29.64
C GLY A 451 -23.23 -3.84 -28.31
N LEU A 452 -24.42 -3.46 -27.83
CA LEU A 452 -25.02 -4.03 -26.62
C LEU A 452 -25.22 -5.54 -26.76
N GLU A 453 -25.80 -5.99 -27.87
CA GLU A 453 -25.96 -7.42 -28.17
C GLU A 453 -24.61 -8.14 -28.28
N GLN A 454 -23.64 -7.53 -28.96
CA GLN A 454 -22.31 -8.10 -29.18
C GLN A 454 -21.51 -8.24 -27.88
N VAL A 455 -21.46 -7.20 -27.04
CA VAL A 455 -20.75 -7.24 -25.76
C VAL A 455 -21.40 -8.27 -24.83
N LYS A 456 -22.74 -8.30 -24.75
CA LYS A 456 -23.45 -9.31 -23.97
C LYS A 456 -23.15 -10.74 -24.45
N ALA A 457 -23.14 -10.98 -25.76
CA ALA A 457 -22.86 -12.30 -26.33
C ALA A 457 -21.40 -12.75 -26.19
N THR A 458 -20.44 -11.83 -26.27
CA THR A 458 -19.00 -12.16 -26.35
C THR A 458 -18.26 -12.01 -25.01
N LYS A 459 -18.75 -11.14 -24.12
CA LYS A 459 -18.14 -10.84 -22.82
C LYS A 459 -19.02 -11.21 -21.64
N ASN A 460 -20.29 -11.57 -21.86
CA ASN A 460 -21.28 -11.81 -20.82
C ASN A 460 -21.52 -10.58 -19.92
N ILE A 461 -21.28 -9.37 -20.44
CA ILE A 461 -21.50 -8.10 -19.72
C ILE A 461 -22.79 -7.47 -20.24
N ASP A 462 -23.72 -7.18 -19.34
CA ASP A 462 -25.01 -6.56 -19.67
C ASP A 462 -24.93 -5.03 -19.51
N VAL A 463 -24.28 -4.38 -20.49
CA VAL A 463 -24.10 -2.92 -20.51
C VAL A 463 -25.45 -2.18 -20.54
N GLU A 464 -26.49 -2.78 -21.12
CA GLU A 464 -27.84 -2.20 -21.13
C GLU A 464 -28.42 -2.14 -19.71
N LYS A 465 -28.28 -3.22 -18.93
CA LYS A 465 -28.67 -3.26 -17.51
C LYS A 465 -27.90 -2.21 -16.70
N MET A 466 -26.58 -2.10 -16.91
CA MET A 466 -25.74 -1.09 -16.22
C MET A 466 -26.21 0.34 -16.52
N LEU A 467 -26.40 0.69 -17.79
CA LEU A 467 -26.91 2.00 -18.18
C LEU A 467 -28.30 2.26 -17.58
N GLY A 468 -29.16 1.24 -17.57
CA GLY A 468 -30.48 1.29 -16.94
C GLY A 468 -30.43 1.60 -15.45
N GLU A 469 -29.52 0.98 -14.70
CA GLU A 469 -29.31 1.23 -13.27
C GLU A 469 -28.76 2.63 -12.99
N MET A 470 -27.96 3.19 -13.91
CA MET A 470 -27.43 4.56 -13.77
C MET A 470 -28.45 5.67 -14.04
N ILE A 471 -29.61 5.36 -14.61
CA ILE A 471 -30.66 6.35 -14.91
C ILE A 471 -32.00 6.07 -14.23
N ASN A 472 -32.22 4.86 -13.71
CA ASN A 472 -33.45 4.48 -13.02
C ASN A 472 -33.13 4.26 -11.54
N ILE A 473 -33.64 5.15 -10.70
CA ILE A 473 -33.37 5.24 -9.29
C ILE A 473 -34.53 4.62 -8.53
N ASP A 474 -34.22 3.69 -7.63
CA ASP A 474 -35.18 3.13 -6.68
C ASP A 474 -35.52 4.18 -5.62
N SER A 475 -36.80 4.33 -5.26
CA SER A 475 -37.22 5.30 -4.26
C SER A 475 -36.64 5.05 -2.87
N ASN A 476 -36.26 3.81 -2.56
CA ASN A 476 -35.62 3.47 -1.29
C ASN A 476 -34.19 4.04 -1.20
N LEU A 477 -33.57 4.41 -2.34
CA LEU A 477 -32.28 5.10 -2.39
C LEU A 477 -32.42 6.62 -2.25
N ILE A 478 -33.53 7.08 -1.67
CA ILE A 478 -33.77 8.47 -1.32
C ILE A 478 -33.82 8.58 0.20
N ARG A 479 -32.86 9.29 0.77
CA ARG A 479 -32.80 9.59 2.20
C ARG A 479 -33.78 10.71 2.52
N GLY A 480 -34.84 10.41 3.26
CA GLY A 480 -35.83 11.40 3.69
C GLY A 480 -36.76 10.83 4.77
N THR A 481 -37.32 11.70 5.62
CA THR A 481 -38.19 11.28 6.73
C THR A 481 -39.62 10.91 6.30
N ASN A 482 -39.99 11.18 5.05
CA ASN A 482 -41.36 11.04 4.55
C ASN A 482 -41.44 10.11 3.34
N HIS A 483 -42.53 9.35 3.25
CA HIS A 483 -42.84 8.55 2.08
C HIS A 483 -42.99 9.44 0.83
N ILE A 484 -42.29 9.09 -0.24
CA ILE A 484 -42.41 9.78 -1.54
C ILE A 484 -43.57 9.14 -2.30
N ASP A 485 -44.57 9.95 -2.64
CA ASP A 485 -45.72 9.52 -3.44
C ASP A 485 -45.31 9.32 -4.91
N LEU A 486 -45.12 8.06 -5.29
CA LEU A 486 -44.72 7.63 -6.64
C LEU A 486 -45.95 7.44 -7.54
N GLN A 487 -46.64 8.52 -7.88
CA GLN A 487 -47.65 8.46 -8.92
C GLN A 487 -46.99 8.52 -10.31
N GLU A 488 -47.26 7.50 -11.14
CA GLU A 488 -46.75 7.43 -12.53
C GLU A 488 -46.97 8.75 -13.29
N GLY A 489 -45.90 9.28 -13.89
CA GLY A 489 -45.90 10.55 -14.63
C GLY A 489 -45.69 11.80 -13.77
N LYS A 490 -45.66 11.69 -12.43
CA LYS A 490 -45.26 12.80 -11.55
C LYS A 490 -43.80 13.16 -11.79
N ILE A 491 -43.49 14.46 -11.71
CA ILE A 491 -42.15 15.00 -11.96
C ILE A 491 -41.71 15.78 -10.72
N PHE A 492 -40.51 15.49 -10.25
CA PHE A 492 -39.82 16.19 -9.17
C PHE A 492 -38.67 17.01 -9.73
N SER A 493 -38.36 18.15 -9.11
CA SER A 493 -37.16 18.91 -9.43
C SER A 493 -35.99 18.45 -8.55
N MET A 494 -34.78 18.62 -9.07
CA MET A 494 -33.56 18.29 -8.35
C MET A 494 -32.70 19.54 -8.19
N GLN A 495 -32.03 19.67 -7.05
CA GLN A 495 -31.13 20.77 -6.76
C GLN A 495 -29.82 20.26 -6.14
N ALA A 496 -28.71 20.84 -6.57
CA ALA A 496 -27.40 20.65 -5.97
C ALA A 496 -27.12 21.80 -5.01
N HIS A 497 -26.80 21.50 -3.75
CA HIS A 497 -26.59 22.49 -2.70
C HIS A 497 -25.17 22.51 -2.12
N GLY A 498 -24.31 21.57 -2.51
CA GLY A 498 -22.93 21.50 -2.04
C GLY A 498 -22.08 22.71 -2.44
N GLN A 499 -21.12 23.08 -1.59
CA GLN A 499 -20.22 24.22 -1.83
C GLN A 499 -18.94 23.84 -2.57
N GLY A 500 -18.45 22.60 -2.42
CA GLY A 500 -17.29 22.05 -3.14
C GLY A 500 -17.59 21.50 -4.54
N ASP A 501 -16.60 20.81 -5.13
CA ASP A 501 -16.70 20.22 -6.48
C ASP A 501 -17.69 19.03 -6.55
N MET A 502 -18.03 18.44 -5.40
CA MET A 502 -19.02 17.37 -5.27
C MET A 502 -20.00 17.67 -4.14
N GLY A 503 -21.27 17.33 -4.34
CA GLY A 503 -22.32 17.56 -3.35
C GLY A 503 -23.55 16.68 -3.52
N ALA A 504 -24.51 16.83 -2.62
CA ALA A 504 -25.75 16.08 -2.62
C ALA A 504 -26.71 16.54 -3.72
N LEU A 505 -27.57 15.62 -4.14
CA LEU A 505 -28.71 15.89 -5.03
C LEU A 505 -30.00 15.79 -4.21
N SER A 506 -30.56 16.95 -3.88
CA SER A 506 -31.84 17.07 -3.16
C SER A 506 -33.01 17.03 -4.14
N ILE A 507 -34.09 16.34 -3.75
CA ILE A 507 -35.32 16.17 -4.54
C ILE A 507 -36.44 17.02 -3.95
N TYR A 508 -37.18 17.70 -4.81
CA TYR A 508 -38.25 18.63 -4.44
C TYR A 508 -39.56 18.35 -5.16
N ASP A 509 -40.68 18.52 -4.43
CA ASP A 509 -42.02 18.70 -4.98
C ASP A 509 -42.43 20.17 -4.81
N GLY A 510 -42.31 20.94 -5.90
CA GLY A 510 -42.41 22.40 -5.85
C GLY A 510 -41.29 23.01 -4.99
N ASN A 511 -41.66 23.58 -3.84
CA ASN A 511 -40.71 24.18 -2.88
C ASN A 511 -40.44 23.28 -1.66
N THR A 512 -41.05 22.09 -1.61
CA THR A 512 -40.92 21.17 -0.47
C THR A 512 -39.84 20.15 -0.78
N LYS A 513 -38.78 20.11 0.02
CA LYS A 513 -37.75 19.06 -0.05
C LYS A 513 -38.36 17.73 0.39
N LEU A 514 -38.22 16.70 -0.43
CA LEU A 514 -38.70 15.35 -0.15
C LEU A 514 -37.61 14.46 0.46
N GLY A 515 -36.37 14.67 0.05
CA GLY A 515 -35.20 13.90 0.48
C GLY A 515 -34.03 14.10 -0.46
N GLU A 516 -33.04 13.21 -0.37
CA GLU A 516 -31.76 13.31 -1.07
C GLU A 516 -31.38 11.97 -1.67
N LEU A 517 -30.78 11.97 -2.86
CA LEU A 517 -30.22 10.75 -3.44
C LEU A 517 -29.05 10.25 -2.61
N LEU A 518 -29.00 8.93 -2.35
CA LEU A 518 -27.88 8.32 -1.64
C LEU A 518 -26.57 8.46 -2.42
N SER A 519 -25.51 8.83 -1.70
CA SER A 519 -24.12 8.89 -2.18
C SER A 519 -23.32 7.63 -1.85
N GLU A 520 -23.98 6.61 -1.32
CA GLU A 520 -23.39 5.35 -0.87
C GLU A 520 -23.49 4.27 -1.95
N SER A 521 -22.47 3.44 -2.08
CA SER A 521 -22.48 2.23 -2.90
C SER A 521 -21.88 1.02 -2.19
N GLY A 522 -22.29 -0.17 -2.65
CA GLY A 522 -21.75 -1.43 -2.18
C GLY A 522 -21.72 -2.47 -3.30
N PHE A 523 -20.60 -3.17 -3.43
CA PHE A 523 -20.42 -4.22 -4.43
C PHE A 523 -19.39 -5.26 -3.97
N PHE A 524 -19.45 -6.44 -4.56
CA PHE A 524 -18.41 -7.46 -4.38
C PHE A 524 -17.43 -7.42 -5.54
N LYS A 525 -16.16 -7.69 -5.25
CA LYS A 525 -15.15 -7.97 -6.27
C LYS A 525 -14.43 -9.28 -6.00
N GLN A 526 -14.05 -9.97 -7.07
CA GLN A 526 -13.33 -11.24 -7.02
C GLN A 526 -12.20 -11.20 -8.05
N VAL A 527 -10.96 -11.32 -7.56
CA VAL A 527 -9.77 -11.28 -8.42
C VAL A 527 -9.55 -12.65 -9.06
N GLU A 528 -9.16 -12.67 -10.33
CA GLU A 528 -8.82 -13.89 -11.06
C GLU A 528 -7.71 -14.68 -10.35
N GLY A 529 -7.97 -15.97 -10.14
CA GLY A 529 -7.06 -16.88 -9.44
C GLY A 529 -7.16 -16.81 -7.92
N GLN A 530 -7.96 -15.91 -7.34
CA GLN A 530 -8.29 -15.89 -5.91
C GLN A 530 -9.67 -16.52 -5.69
N THR A 531 -9.78 -17.32 -4.64
CA THR A 531 -11.06 -17.90 -4.21
C THR A 531 -11.89 -16.90 -3.42
N LYS A 532 -11.22 -15.95 -2.75
CA LYS A 532 -11.84 -14.97 -1.87
C LYS A 532 -12.58 -13.88 -2.64
N GLU A 533 -13.70 -13.47 -2.07
CA GLU A 533 -14.52 -12.35 -2.52
C GLU A 533 -14.38 -11.22 -1.51
N THR A 534 -14.37 -9.97 -1.98
CA THR A 534 -14.23 -8.79 -1.13
C THR A 534 -15.46 -7.92 -1.32
N PHE A 535 -16.18 -7.64 -0.23
CA PHE A 535 -17.20 -6.60 -0.23
C PHE A 535 -16.53 -5.24 -0.11
N VAL A 536 -16.91 -4.29 -0.95
CA VAL A 536 -16.45 -2.91 -0.95
C VAL A 536 -17.66 -2.03 -0.71
N PHE A 537 -17.56 -1.15 0.28
CA PHE A 537 -18.54 -0.12 0.58
C PHE A 537 -17.89 1.25 0.42
N GLU A 538 -18.55 2.14 -0.31
CA GLU A 538 -18.06 3.50 -0.56
C GLU A 538 -19.15 4.52 -0.28
N ASP A 539 -18.76 5.71 0.18
CA ASP A 539 -19.63 6.88 0.22
C ASP A 539 -18.81 8.08 -0.25
N ILE A 540 -19.06 8.50 -1.49
CA ILE A 540 -18.24 9.52 -2.15
C ILE A 540 -18.34 10.90 -1.49
N LEU A 541 -19.48 11.25 -0.90
CA LEU A 541 -19.64 12.55 -0.22
C LEU A 541 -18.93 12.54 1.14
N HIS A 542 -18.94 11.40 1.82
CA HIS A 542 -18.09 11.15 3.00
C HIS A 542 -16.63 10.82 2.65
N ASN A 543 -16.21 10.80 1.38
CA ASN A 543 -14.87 10.36 0.98
C ASN A 543 -14.46 9.01 1.64
N LEU A 544 -15.42 8.10 1.81
CA LEU A 544 -15.29 6.86 2.56
C LEU A 544 -15.10 5.69 1.57
N ASN A 545 -14.14 4.81 1.84
CA ASN A 545 -13.94 3.57 1.10
C ASN A 545 -13.42 2.47 2.03
N VAL A 546 -14.24 1.44 2.27
CA VAL A 546 -13.89 0.34 3.17
C VAL A 546 -14.16 -1.00 2.50
N SER A 547 -13.28 -1.97 2.76
CA SER A 547 -13.37 -3.31 2.21
C SER A 547 -13.37 -4.38 3.29
N TYR A 548 -14.21 -5.40 3.13
CA TYR A 548 -14.34 -6.56 4.03
C TYR A 548 -14.07 -7.85 3.25
N GLU A 549 -13.03 -8.60 3.65
CA GLU A 549 -12.74 -9.93 3.07
C GLU A 549 -13.82 -10.94 3.47
N GLY A 550 -14.34 -11.71 2.51
CA GLY A 550 -15.36 -12.74 2.76
C GLY A 550 -16.76 -12.20 3.05
N GLY A 551 -17.01 -10.91 2.79
CA GLY A 551 -18.30 -10.25 3.04
C GLY A 551 -18.37 -9.56 4.41
N ALA A 552 -19.42 -8.77 4.60
CA ALA A 552 -19.66 -7.98 5.81
C ALA A 552 -20.94 -8.40 6.52
N TYR A 553 -21.06 -8.02 7.79
CA TYR A 553 -22.31 -8.12 8.53
C TYR A 553 -22.87 -6.72 8.78
N MET A 554 -24.18 -6.63 8.98
CA MET A 554 -24.86 -5.37 9.23
C MET A 554 -25.88 -5.51 10.34
N ALA A 555 -25.86 -4.60 11.30
CA ALA A 555 -26.85 -4.53 12.36
C ALA A 555 -27.83 -3.37 12.13
N VAL A 556 -29.07 -3.54 12.57
CA VAL A 556 -30.06 -2.46 12.66
C VAL A 556 -30.32 -2.15 14.13
N THR A 557 -30.23 -0.87 14.50
CA THR A 557 -30.61 -0.37 15.82
C THR A 557 -31.70 0.68 15.73
N LYS A 558 -32.30 1.01 16.87
CA LYS A 558 -33.32 2.04 16.99
C LYS A 558 -33.02 2.93 18.19
N GLU A 559 -32.67 4.17 17.90
CA GLU A 559 -32.25 5.17 18.89
C GLU A 559 -33.15 6.40 18.76
N ASN A 560 -33.75 6.85 19.87
CA ASN A 560 -34.67 7.99 19.88
C ASN A 560 -35.83 7.87 18.85
N GLY A 561 -36.21 6.65 18.48
CA GLY A 561 -37.26 6.38 17.48
C GLY A 561 -36.77 6.35 16.02
N HIS A 562 -35.50 6.61 15.77
CA HIS A 562 -34.88 6.56 14.45
C HIS A 562 -34.10 5.26 14.26
N TYR A 563 -34.21 4.66 13.07
CA TYR A 563 -33.44 3.47 12.74
C TYR A 563 -32.06 3.85 12.22
N LYS A 564 -31.07 3.06 12.61
CA LYS A 564 -29.67 3.19 12.18
C LYS A 564 -29.19 1.83 11.72
N ALA A 565 -28.49 1.77 10.59
CA ALA A 565 -27.76 0.57 10.19
C ALA A 565 -26.26 0.75 10.48
N SER A 566 -25.57 -0.33 10.79
CA SER A 566 -24.14 -0.31 11.09
C SER A 566 -23.46 -1.54 10.51
N LEU A 567 -22.38 -1.38 9.74
CA LEU A 567 -21.54 -2.49 9.30
C LEU A 567 -20.67 -2.99 10.46
N ILE A 568 -20.63 -4.31 10.66
CA ILE A 568 -19.87 -4.98 11.71
C ILE A 568 -18.91 -5.97 11.05
N ASP A 569 -17.70 -6.06 11.60
CA ASP A 569 -16.61 -6.94 11.16
C ASP A 569 -16.74 -8.39 11.67
N GLY A 570 -17.88 -8.77 12.26
CA GLY A 570 -18.14 -10.11 12.75
C GLY A 570 -17.48 -10.45 14.10
N ARG A 571 -16.90 -9.48 14.82
CA ARG A 571 -16.28 -9.74 16.11
C ARG A 571 -17.31 -10.13 17.20
N THR A 572 -16.87 -10.91 18.17
CA THR A 572 -17.63 -11.12 19.42
C THR A 572 -17.70 -9.82 20.21
N VAL A 573 -18.86 -9.53 20.79
CA VAL A 573 -19.12 -8.30 21.54
C VAL A 573 -18.85 -8.51 23.03
N GLU A 574 -17.86 -7.80 23.57
CA GLU A 574 -17.40 -7.92 24.95
C GLU A 574 -17.29 -6.55 25.65
N ARG A 575 -16.95 -6.56 26.95
CA ARG A 575 -16.74 -5.35 27.78
C ARG A 575 -15.30 -4.87 27.64
N ASP A 576 -15.03 -3.62 28.00
CA ASP A 576 -13.67 -3.09 28.02
C ASP A 576 -13.43 -2.11 29.18
N GLU A 577 -12.27 -1.43 29.17
CA GLU A 577 -11.87 -0.47 30.20
C GLU A 577 -12.67 0.84 30.19
N TYR A 578 -13.40 1.14 29.10
CA TYR A 578 -14.21 2.35 28.96
C TYR A 578 -15.67 2.14 29.37
N PHE A 579 -16.17 0.90 29.26
CA PHE A 579 -17.56 0.55 29.57
C PHE A 579 -17.72 -0.81 30.26
N ASP A 580 -18.52 -0.82 31.33
CA ASP A 580 -18.83 -2.00 32.15
C ASP A 580 -19.81 -3.01 31.49
N GLU A 581 -20.28 -2.74 30.27
CA GLU A 581 -21.26 -3.56 29.56
C GLU A 581 -20.78 -3.95 28.15
N ALA A 582 -21.25 -5.09 27.64
CA ALA A 582 -20.83 -5.58 26.33
C ALA A 582 -21.47 -4.71 25.24
N HIS A 583 -20.67 -4.15 24.34
CA HIS A 583 -21.11 -3.14 23.39
C HIS A 583 -20.28 -3.13 22.10
N LEU A 584 -20.85 -2.54 21.05
CA LEU A 584 -20.11 -2.16 19.85
C LEU A 584 -19.72 -0.68 19.95
N HIS A 585 -18.50 -0.34 19.54
CA HIS A 585 -18.00 1.03 19.54
C HIS A 585 -18.56 1.81 18.35
N GLU A 586 -19.41 2.81 18.59
CA GLU A 586 -20.05 3.59 17.52
C GLU A 586 -19.04 4.19 16.54
N ASN A 587 -17.95 4.73 17.08
CA ASN A 587 -16.82 5.33 16.35
C ASN A 587 -16.02 4.33 15.50
N GLU A 588 -16.20 3.02 15.69
CA GLU A 588 -15.56 1.97 14.89
C GLU A 588 -16.49 1.40 13.81
N LEU A 589 -17.77 1.80 13.81
CA LEU A 589 -18.76 1.30 12.87
C LEU A 589 -19.00 2.30 11.74
N LEU A 590 -19.22 1.76 10.53
CA LEU A 590 -19.74 2.54 9.41
C LEU A 590 -21.25 2.47 9.42
N HIS A 591 -21.90 3.61 9.17
CA HIS A 591 -23.35 3.72 9.26
C HIS A 591 -24.00 3.91 7.89
N PRO A 592 -24.18 2.83 7.10
CA PRO A 592 -24.91 2.92 5.85
C PRO A 592 -26.36 3.34 6.08
N SER A 593 -26.99 3.89 5.04
CA SER A 593 -28.40 4.20 5.04
C SER A 593 -29.27 2.94 5.23
N THR A 594 -30.32 3.05 6.05
CA THR A 594 -31.35 2.01 6.15
C THR A 594 -32.16 1.84 4.86
N GLY A 595 -32.04 2.78 3.90
CA GLY A 595 -32.69 2.72 2.59
C GLY A 595 -32.25 1.55 1.71
N HIS A 596 -31.10 0.91 2.01
CA HIS A 596 -30.69 -0.33 1.34
C HIS A 596 -31.54 -1.54 1.77
N ILE A 597 -32.35 -1.41 2.84
CA ILE A 597 -33.23 -2.45 3.39
C ILE A 597 -34.68 -2.21 2.94
N GLN A 598 -35.29 -3.22 2.34
CA GLN A 598 -36.63 -3.16 1.73
C GLN A 598 -37.70 -3.90 2.57
N LYS A 599 -37.39 -4.20 3.83
CA LYS A 599 -38.24 -4.96 4.77
C LYS A 599 -38.53 -4.16 6.03
N ASP A 600 -39.43 -4.71 6.85
CA ASP A 600 -39.76 -4.14 8.15
C ASP A 600 -38.55 -4.17 9.11
N LEU A 601 -38.03 -2.99 9.44
CA LEU A 601 -36.84 -2.80 10.26
C LEU A 601 -37.03 -3.26 11.71
N ASP A 602 -38.25 -3.24 12.25
CA ASP A 602 -38.51 -3.69 13.63
C ASP A 602 -38.15 -5.17 13.83
N SER A 603 -38.32 -6.00 12.79
CA SER A 603 -37.95 -7.41 12.83
C SER A 603 -36.44 -7.66 12.76
N LEU A 604 -35.64 -6.65 12.45
CA LEU A 604 -34.19 -6.73 12.19
C LEU A 604 -33.35 -6.08 13.31
N LEU A 605 -33.97 -5.63 14.40
CA LEU A 605 -33.28 -4.95 15.49
C LEU A 605 -32.32 -5.87 16.25
N LEU A 606 -31.19 -5.31 16.70
CA LEU A 606 -30.20 -6.00 17.54
C LEU A 606 -30.83 -6.60 18.81
N ARG A 607 -30.38 -7.80 19.18
CA ARG A 607 -30.82 -8.51 20.40
C ARG A 607 -30.12 -8.01 21.67
N GLY A 608 -30.49 -6.82 22.14
CA GLY A 608 -30.10 -6.31 23.46
C GLY A 608 -28.63 -5.91 23.62
N THR A 609 -27.81 -6.06 22.57
CA THR A 609 -26.46 -5.49 22.49
C THR A 609 -26.56 -4.00 22.19
N LYS A 610 -25.75 -3.19 22.87
CA LYS A 610 -25.73 -1.73 22.70
C LYS A 610 -24.63 -1.31 21.74
N ILE A 611 -24.85 -0.19 21.08
CA ILE A 611 -23.81 0.57 20.39
C ILE A 611 -23.56 1.79 21.28
N LEU A 612 -22.31 1.97 21.74
CA LEU A 612 -21.93 3.06 22.65
C LEU A 612 -20.87 3.93 21.99
N ASN A 613 -20.96 5.24 22.21
CA ASN A 613 -19.98 6.20 21.72
C ASN A 613 -18.90 6.43 22.78
N HIS A 614 -17.63 6.51 22.39
CA HIS A 614 -16.56 6.95 23.31
C HIS A 614 -16.85 8.33 23.93
N GLN A 615 -17.64 9.20 23.27
CA GLN A 615 -18.14 10.45 23.85
C GLN A 615 -18.91 10.26 25.15
N ASP A 616 -19.56 9.11 25.32
CA ASP A 616 -20.36 8.79 26.50
C ASP A 616 -19.51 8.31 27.68
N SER A 617 -18.22 8.00 27.48
CA SER A 617 -17.30 7.57 28.53
C SER A 617 -16.43 8.72 29.02
N GLU A 618 -16.51 9.04 30.32
CA GLU A 618 -15.64 10.04 30.96
C GLU A 618 -14.14 9.67 30.85
N HIS A 619 -13.83 8.38 30.67
CA HIS A 619 -12.47 7.88 30.52
C HIS A 619 -11.86 8.12 29.14
N ALA A 620 -12.69 8.41 28.14
CA ALA A 620 -12.25 8.68 26.76
C ALA A 620 -12.22 10.18 26.41
N GLN A 621 -12.55 11.08 27.36
CA GLN A 621 -12.63 12.52 27.14
C GLN A 621 -11.42 13.29 27.68
N TYR A 622 -11.11 14.46 27.09
CA TYR A 622 -10.14 15.39 27.69
C TYR A 622 -10.58 15.78 29.11
N SER A 623 -9.67 15.66 30.07
CA SER A 623 -9.89 16.12 31.44
C SER A 623 -10.12 17.64 31.49
N ASP A 624 -10.81 18.11 32.54
CA ASP A 624 -11.07 19.54 32.74
C ASP A 624 -9.77 20.38 32.78
N GLU A 625 -8.69 19.81 33.33
CA GLU A 625 -7.39 20.48 33.38
C GLU A 625 -6.77 20.62 31.98
N GLN A 626 -6.88 19.59 31.13
CA GLN A 626 -6.44 19.65 29.74
C GLN A 626 -7.29 20.63 28.92
N LYS A 627 -8.61 20.69 29.12
CA LYS A 627 -9.48 21.66 28.43
C LYS A 627 -9.15 23.11 28.81
N ALA A 628 -8.81 23.37 30.07
CA ALA A 628 -8.55 24.72 30.57
C ALA A 628 -7.14 25.23 30.23
N ASN A 629 -6.12 24.38 30.32
CA ASN A 629 -4.71 24.79 30.27
C ASN A 629 -3.88 24.02 29.24
N GLY A 630 -4.41 22.94 28.69
CA GLY A 630 -3.75 22.08 27.71
C GLY A 630 -3.88 22.60 26.29
N VAL A 631 -3.20 21.91 25.39
CA VAL A 631 -3.36 22.10 23.95
C VAL A 631 -4.43 21.13 23.48
N ILE A 632 -5.51 21.65 22.90
CA ILE A 632 -6.63 20.86 22.39
C ILE A 632 -6.86 21.16 20.91
N VAL A 633 -7.61 20.30 20.26
CA VAL A 633 -8.06 20.50 18.88
C VAL A 633 -9.58 20.42 18.84
N GLU A 634 -10.21 21.32 18.09
CA GLU A 634 -11.66 21.47 18.02
C GLU A 634 -12.15 21.88 16.62
N LYS A 635 -13.42 21.53 16.32
CA LYS A 635 -14.17 21.92 15.11
C LYS A 635 -14.09 23.42 14.85
N GLY A 636 -13.41 23.79 13.76
CA GLY A 636 -13.23 25.15 13.30
C GLY A 636 -14.31 25.61 12.34
N LYS A 637 -13.90 26.34 11.30
CA LYS A 637 -14.80 26.81 10.26
C LYS A 637 -15.26 25.64 9.37
N LEU A 638 -16.54 25.63 8.98
CA LEU A 638 -17.05 24.75 7.91
C LEU A 638 -16.34 25.09 6.58
N LEU A 639 -15.63 24.12 6.01
CA LEU A 639 -14.85 24.25 4.78
C LEU A 639 -15.64 23.82 3.55
N ASP A 640 -16.28 22.65 3.63
CA ASP A 640 -17.13 22.12 2.57
C ASP A 640 -18.44 21.63 3.18
N ASN A 641 -19.53 22.29 2.80
CA ASN A 641 -20.87 21.81 3.09
C ASN A 641 -21.32 20.91 1.94
N LYS A 642 -21.62 19.64 2.20
CA LYS A 642 -22.01 18.70 1.15
C LYS A 642 -23.43 18.93 0.63
N GLY A 643 -24.20 19.78 1.29
CA GLY A 643 -25.58 20.10 0.94
C GLY A 643 -26.55 18.99 1.32
N THR A 644 -26.16 18.09 2.23
CA THR A 644 -26.99 17.00 2.75
C THR A 644 -27.84 17.42 3.96
N ASP A 645 -28.75 16.56 4.38
CA ASP A 645 -29.51 16.67 5.64
C ASP A 645 -28.71 16.14 6.85
N ARG A 646 -27.53 15.55 6.61
CA ARG A 646 -26.61 15.07 7.65
C ARG A 646 -25.45 16.08 7.82
N THR A 647 -24.72 16.00 8.92
CA THR A 647 -23.61 16.94 9.21
C THR A 647 -22.29 16.22 9.46
N ASP A 648 -22.29 14.89 9.43
CA ASP A 648 -21.14 13.99 9.55
C ASP A 648 -20.36 13.84 8.22
N ASP A 649 -20.91 14.32 7.10
CA ASP A 649 -20.21 14.45 5.81
C ASP A 649 -19.69 15.86 5.51
N ASP A 650 -20.10 16.84 6.31
CA ASP A 650 -19.57 18.19 6.25
C ASP A 650 -18.13 18.21 6.72
N VAL A 651 -17.27 18.92 5.98
CA VAL A 651 -15.85 18.99 6.29
C VAL A 651 -15.55 20.28 7.04
N TYR A 652 -15.02 20.14 8.25
CA TYR A 652 -14.62 21.27 9.10
C TYR A 652 -13.10 21.42 9.15
N GLU A 653 -12.65 22.66 9.26
CA GLU A 653 -11.26 23.01 9.53
C GLU A 653 -10.85 22.51 10.91
N ALA A 654 -9.65 21.95 11.02
CA ALA A 654 -9.05 21.64 12.31
C ALA A 654 -8.32 22.83 12.93
N VAL A 655 -8.70 23.18 14.17
CA VAL A 655 -8.11 24.31 14.90
C VAL A 655 -7.44 23.83 16.16
N VAL A 656 -6.15 24.12 16.29
CA VAL A 656 -5.40 23.90 17.53
C VAL A 656 -5.50 25.12 18.42
N LYS A 657 -5.85 24.90 19.69
CA LYS A 657 -5.95 25.94 20.70
C LYS A 657 -5.17 25.62 21.96
N GLN A 658 -4.77 26.66 22.66
CA GLN A 658 -4.36 26.61 24.06
C GLN A 658 -5.13 27.68 24.83
N GLY A 659 -6.09 27.27 25.67
CA GLY A 659 -7.09 28.18 26.20
C GLY A 659 -7.87 28.89 25.08
N ASP A 660 -7.92 30.22 25.10
CA ASP A 660 -8.57 31.03 24.05
C ASP A 660 -7.68 31.34 22.84
N GLU A 661 -6.37 31.05 22.91
CA GLU A 661 -5.42 31.35 21.83
C GLU A 661 -5.48 30.27 20.73
N ARG A 662 -5.76 30.69 19.49
CA ARG A 662 -5.64 29.82 18.29
C ARG A 662 -4.18 29.72 17.87
N LEU A 663 -3.59 28.55 18.07
CA LEU A 663 -2.18 28.28 17.74
C LEU A 663 -1.98 27.97 16.25
N HIS A 664 -2.91 27.22 15.66
CA HIS A 664 -2.85 26.84 14.25
C HIS A 664 -4.22 26.45 13.67
N GLU A 665 -4.37 26.63 12.36
CA GLU A 665 -5.56 26.31 11.56
C GLU A 665 -5.07 25.45 10.38
N PHE A 666 -5.45 24.17 10.36
CA PHE A 666 -4.96 23.21 9.38
C PHE A 666 -5.59 23.44 8.02
N LYS A 667 -4.74 23.44 6.99
CA LYS A 667 -5.18 23.38 5.60
C LYS A 667 -4.85 22.03 5.01
N ASN A 668 -5.85 21.39 4.41
CA ASN A 668 -5.72 20.06 3.83
C ASN A 668 -5.34 20.17 2.34
N MET A 669 -4.15 20.71 2.07
CA MET A 669 -3.66 20.94 0.71
C MET A 669 -2.82 19.76 0.20
N GLY A 670 -3.16 19.28 -0.99
CA GLY A 670 -2.39 18.31 -1.76
C GLY A 670 -1.81 18.91 -3.05
N PHE A 671 -0.63 18.42 -3.43
CA PHE A 671 0.11 18.86 -4.62
C PHE A 671 0.51 17.64 -5.45
N TYR A 672 0.11 17.62 -6.72
CA TYR A 672 0.35 16.48 -7.59
C TYR A 672 0.81 16.93 -8.96
N ILE A 673 1.69 16.15 -9.58
CA ILE A 673 2.12 16.36 -10.97
C ILE A 673 1.97 15.06 -11.76
N THR A 674 1.45 15.15 -12.97
CA THR A 674 1.39 14.01 -13.89
C THR A 674 2.77 13.76 -14.51
N GLU A 675 2.98 12.56 -15.04
CA GLU A 675 4.18 12.24 -15.83
C GLU A 675 4.32 13.13 -17.09
N LYS A 676 3.23 13.76 -17.52
CA LYS A 676 3.20 14.72 -18.63
C LYS A 676 3.56 16.15 -18.18
N GLY A 677 3.66 16.40 -16.88
CA GLY A 677 4.02 17.70 -16.30
C GLY A 677 2.83 18.59 -15.91
N ASP A 678 1.61 18.06 -15.87
CA ASP A 678 0.44 18.82 -15.43
C ASP A 678 0.44 18.94 -13.91
N LEU A 679 0.61 20.16 -13.37
CA LEU A 679 0.60 20.44 -11.94
C LEU A 679 -0.83 20.70 -11.44
N PHE A 680 -1.17 20.10 -10.30
CA PHE A 680 -2.44 20.26 -9.62
C PHE A 680 -2.23 20.73 -8.18
N ILE A 681 -3.10 21.63 -7.75
CA ILE A 681 -3.27 22.01 -6.34
C ILE A 681 -4.68 21.57 -5.96
N HIS A 682 -4.81 20.79 -4.88
CA HIS A 682 -6.09 20.32 -4.37
C HIS A 682 -6.23 20.75 -2.92
N ASP A 683 -7.27 21.48 -2.57
CA ASP A 683 -7.70 21.60 -1.18
C ASP A 683 -8.73 20.51 -0.93
N HIS A 684 -8.32 19.43 -0.26
CA HIS A 684 -9.20 18.31 0.05
C HIS A 684 -10.22 18.66 1.13
N GLY A 685 -9.96 19.69 1.94
CA GLY A 685 -10.88 20.16 2.99
C GLY A 685 -12.04 20.95 2.40
N ALA A 686 -11.74 21.89 1.50
CA ALA A 686 -12.76 22.61 0.74
C ALA A 686 -13.29 21.82 -0.48
N ASN A 687 -12.66 20.68 -0.81
CA ASN A 687 -12.94 19.87 -2.00
C ASN A 687 -12.91 20.69 -3.30
N VAL A 688 -11.82 21.46 -3.48
CA VAL A 688 -11.60 22.31 -4.67
C VAL A 688 -10.26 21.98 -5.32
N ARG A 689 -10.28 21.64 -6.61
CA ARG A 689 -9.08 21.31 -7.38
C ARG A 689 -8.78 22.31 -8.48
N PHE A 690 -7.51 22.72 -8.56
CA PHE A 690 -6.98 23.57 -9.62
C PHE A 690 -5.99 22.80 -10.49
N GLN A 691 -6.25 22.71 -11.79
CA GLN A 691 -5.27 22.28 -12.79
C GLN A 691 -4.54 23.49 -13.36
N LEU A 692 -3.23 23.51 -13.25
CA LEU A 692 -2.40 24.58 -13.79
C LEU A 692 -2.03 24.30 -15.26
N PRO A 693 -1.81 25.33 -16.09
CA PRO A 693 -1.40 25.14 -17.47
C PRO A 693 0.01 24.55 -17.54
N GLN A 694 0.29 23.70 -18.53
CA GLN A 694 1.60 23.03 -18.74
C GLN A 694 2.80 23.97 -18.87
N SER A 695 2.57 25.27 -19.07
CA SER A 695 3.62 26.30 -19.07
C SER A 695 4.20 26.54 -17.67
N ILE A 696 3.44 26.25 -16.61
CA ILE A 696 3.90 26.26 -15.23
C ILE A 696 4.83 25.08 -15.02
N THR A 697 6.11 25.39 -14.80
CA THR A 697 7.19 24.40 -14.71
C THR A 697 8.13 24.67 -13.54
N HIS A 698 7.87 25.74 -12.78
CA HIS A 698 8.72 26.17 -11.69
C HIS A 698 7.86 26.69 -10.52
N LEU A 699 8.44 26.69 -9.32
CA LEU A 699 7.97 27.46 -8.17
C LEU A 699 8.95 28.58 -7.89
N LYS A 700 8.43 29.79 -7.68
CA LYS A 700 9.21 30.96 -7.29
C LYS A 700 9.10 31.18 -5.80
N LEU A 701 10.25 31.30 -5.12
CA LEU A 701 10.31 31.74 -3.73
C LEU A 701 10.01 33.24 -3.67
N VAL A 702 9.03 33.65 -2.89
CA VAL A 702 8.68 35.06 -2.66
C VAL A 702 8.56 35.34 -1.18
N GLU A 703 8.70 36.60 -0.80
CA GLU A 703 8.41 37.06 0.55
C GLU A 703 7.06 37.78 0.52
N LYS A 704 6.09 37.30 1.29
CA LYS A 704 4.74 37.84 1.39
C LYS A 704 4.28 37.79 2.83
N ASP A 705 3.71 38.89 3.32
CA ASP A 705 3.20 39.02 4.69
C ASP A 705 4.24 38.66 5.78
N GLY A 706 5.52 38.94 5.51
CA GLY A 706 6.64 38.67 6.43
C GLY A 706 7.09 37.22 6.49
N ALA A 707 6.62 36.35 5.59
CA ALA A 707 7.02 34.95 5.48
C ALA A 707 7.41 34.58 4.04
N TYR A 708 8.27 33.57 3.90
CA TYR A 708 8.54 32.96 2.60
C TYR A 708 7.33 32.16 2.12
N LYS A 709 7.03 32.23 0.81
CA LYS A 709 5.99 31.44 0.13
C LYS A 709 6.52 30.92 -1.20
N LEU A 710 5.96 29.83 -1.70
CA LEU A 710 6.23 29.30 -3.04
C LEU A 710 5.05 29.63 -3.97
N VAL A 711 5.33 30.18 -5.15
CA VAL A 711 4.31 30.55 -6.15
C VAL A 711 4.53 29.81 -7.45
N PRO A 712 3.52 29.14 -8.03
CA PRO A 712 3.64 28.51 -9.34
C PRO A 712 3.91 29.55 -10.45
N VAL A 713 4.94 29.30 -11.25
CA VAL A 713 5.37 30.19 -12.34
C VAL A 713 5.85 29.43 -13.56
N THR A 714 5.91 30.13 -14.69
CA THR A 714 6.63 29.69 -15.87
C THR A 714 8.15 29.71 -15.64
N LYS A 715 8.91 29.08 -16.55
CA LYS A 715 10.39 29.05 -16.50
C LYS A 715 11.07 30.43 -16.46
N ASP A 716 10.43 31.46 -17.01
CA ASP A 716 10.89 32.85 -16.98
C ASP A 716 10.37 33.64 -15.76
N GLY A 717 9.61 33.00 -14.87
CA GLY A 717 9.11 33.61 -13.63
C GLY A 717 7.79 34.37 -13.77
N ASN A 718 7.05 34.17 -14.87
CA ASN A 718 5.71 34.75 -15.03
C ASN A 718 4.68 33.95 -14.20
N GLU A 719 4.03 34.64 -13.27
CA GLU A 719 3.04 34.05 -12.36
C GLU A 719 1.60 34.05 -12.93
N HIS A 720 1.39 34.66 -14.10
CA HIS A 720 0.08 34.78 -14.77
C HIS A 720 0.18 34.42 -16.27
N PRO A 721 0.55 33.17 -16.63
CA PRO A 721 0.55 32.75 -18.02
C PRO A 721 -0.88 32.63 -18.59
N VAL A 722 -0.98 32.59 -19.92
CA VAL A 722 -2.24 32.27 -20.62
C VAL A 722 -2.74 30.89 -20.16
N GLY A 723 -4.02 30.81 -19.80
CA GLY A 723 -4.65 29.57 -19.32
C GLY A 723 -4.50 29.34 -17.81
N MET A 724 -3.90 30.26 -17.05
CA MET A 724 -3.90 30.20 -15.59
C MET A 724 -5.35 30.34 -15.07
N PRO A 725 -5.86 29.39 -14.26
CA PRO A 725 -7.18 29.51 -13.66
C PRO A 725 -7.22 30.68 -12.66
N ASN A 726 -8.43 31.15 -12.35
CA ASN A 726 -8.62 32.17 -11.32
C ASN A 726 -8.45 31.54 -9.93
N ILE A 727 -7.23 31.61 -9.39
CA ILE A 727 -6.87 31.07 -8.08
C ILE A 727 -6.72 32.23 -7.09
N SER A 728 -7.34 32.10 -5.91
CA SER A 728 -7.16 33.06 -4.81
C SER A 728 -5.73 33.06 -4.29
N ASP A 729 -5.32 34.14 -3.62
CA ASP A 729 -4.00 34.23 -3.01
C ASP A 729 -3.75 33.13 -1.96
N GLU A 730 -4.81 32.60 -1.35
CA GLU A 730 -4.76 31.50 -0.39
C GLU A 730 -4.17 30.22 -0.97
N TYR A 731 -4.54 29.85 -2.20
CA TYR A 731 -4.05 28.63 -2.86
C TYR A 731 -2.82 28.89 -3.74
N ARG A 732 -2.67 30.13 -4.21
CA ARG A 732 -1.59 30.52 -5.11
C ARG A 732 -0.24 30.65 -4.39
N TYR A 733 -0.25 31.13 -3.15
CA TYR A 733 0.97 31.30 -2.34
C TYR A 733 1.10 30.13 -1.37
N ILE A 734 1.79 29.08 -1.82
CA ILE A 734 1.97 27.83 -1.09
C ILE A 734 2.89 28.08 0.11
N ASP A 735 2.43 27.66 1.29
CA ASP A 735 3.22 27.75 2.50
C ASP A 735 4.43 26.78 2.48
N PRO A 736 5.63 27.22 2.90
CA PRO A 736 6.81 26.36 2.98
C PRO A 736 6.65 25.11 3.83
N ILE A 737 5.67 25.08 4.73
CA ILE A 737 5.35 23.94 5.59
C ILE A 737 4.90 22.70 4.79
N PHE A 738 4.47 22.91 3.53
CA PHE A 738 4.16 21.83 2.59
C PHE A 738 5.36 21.43 1.72
N ALA A 739 6.54 21.97 1.97
CA ALA A 739 7.75 21.64 1.23
C ALA A 739 8.71 20.86 2.14
N HIS A 740 9.10 19.67 1.70
CA HIS A 740 9.97 18.76 2.44
C HIS A 740 11.24 18.49 1.64
N GLU A 741 12.38 18.34 2.31
CA GLU A 741 13.61 17.82 1.71
C GLU A 741 13.39 16.37 1.25
N TYR A 742 12.63 15.58 2.01
CA TYR A 742 12.15 14.27 1.60
C TYR A 742 10.95 13.84 2.46
N GLU A 743 10.12 12.95 1.96
CA GLU A 743 9.08 12.25 2.71
C GLU A 743 9.10 10.78 2.30
N LYS A 744 9.36 9.88 3.25
CA LYS A 744 9.34 8.43 3.05
C LYS A 744 8.24 7.83 3.91
N ARG A 745 7.29 7.16 3.27
CA ARG A 745 6.26 6.37 3.93
C ARG A 745 6.64 4.91 3.84
N ASP A 746 6.50 4.19 4.95
CA ASP A 746 6.63 2.75 4.94
C ASP A 746 5.43 2.10 4.24
N TYR A 747 5.57 0.81 3.90
CA TYR A 747 4.52 0.06 3.20
C TYR A 747 3.25 -0.16 4.04
N SER A 748 3.36 -0.02 5.36
CA SER A 748 2.23 -0.17 6.28
C SER A 748 1.39 1.10 6.44
N HIS A 749 1.86 2.22 5.87
CA HIS A 749 1.30 3.57 6.03
C HIS A 749 1.29 4.07 7.48
N LYS A 750 1.94 3.37 8.41
CA LYS A 750 2.01 3.76 9.82
C LYS A 750 3.22 4.65 10.09
N HIS A 751 4.33 4.54 9.35
CA HIS A 751 5.54 5.35 9.59
C HIS A 751 5.83 6.32 8.46
N VAL A 752 6.07 7.58 8.85
CA VAL A 752 6.51 8.63 7.93
C VAL A 752 7.81 9.24 8.45
N ASN A 753 8.87 9.16 7.65
CA ASN A 753 10.13 9.83 7.88
C ASN A 753 10.21 11.08 7.00
N VAL A 754 10.29 12.25 7.64
CA VAL A 754 10.22 13.55 6.96
C VAL A 754 11.46 14.38 7.24
N GLY A 755 12.03 14.93 6.17
CA GLY A 755 13.02 16.00 6.22
C GLY A 755 12.36 17.34 5.91
N LEU A 756 12.41 18.33 6.80
CA LEU A 756 11.89 19.67 6.49
C LEU A 756 12.87 20.44 5.59
N ILE A 757 12.39 21.04 4.50
CA ILE A 757 13.25 21.83 3.61
C ILE A 757 13.54 23.19 4.25
N ASN A 758 14.80 23.62 4.20
CA ASN A 758 15.18 24.97 4.61
C ASN A 758 15.21 25.91 3.40
N LEU A 759 14.10 26.61 3.14
CA LEU A 759 14.02 27.59 2.04
C LEU A 759 14.77 28.89 2.34
N GLU A 760 15.07 29.21 3.61
CA GLU A 760 15.75 30.47 3.97
C GLU A 760 17.19 30.55 3.44
N LYS A 761 17.76 29.43 2.98
CA LYS A 761 19.08 29.42 2.35
C LYS A 761 19.07 30.05 0.95
N TYR A 762 17.89 30.27 0.36
CA TYR A 762 17.71 30.86 -0.96
C TYR A 762 17.20 32.31 -0.86
N GLY A 763 17.62 33.15 -1.81
CA GLY A 763 17.11 34.51 -1.91
C GLY A 763 15.69 34.57 -2.51
N SER A 764 14.90 35.55 -2.08
CA SER A 764 13.61 35.87 -2.72
C SER A 764 13.79 36.09 -4.24
N GLY A 765 12.86 35.57 -5.03
CA GLY A 765 12.90 35.51 -6.49
C GLY A 765 13.56 34.25 -7.07
N LYS A 766 14.12 33.36 -6.24
CA LYS A 766 14.68 32.09 -6.69
C LYS A 766 13.61 31.21 -7.35
N LEU A 767 13.96 30.58 -8.48
CA LEU A 767 13.11 29.63 -9.19
C LEU A 767 13.59 28.21 -8.93
N PHE A 768 12.66 27.32 -8.59
CA PHE A 768 12.88 25.87 -8.47
C PHE A 768 12.09 25.17 -9.55
N ALA A 769 12.73 24.34 -10.37
CA ALA A 769 12.02 23.55 -11.37
C ALA A 769 11.20 22.45 -10.68
N ILE A 770 10.00 22.19 -11.19
CA ILE A 770 9.17 21.08 -10.72
C ILE A 770 9.30 19.88 -11.67
N LYS A 771 9.34 18.66 -11.11
CA LYS A 771 9.34 17.41 -11.88
C LYS A 771 8.47 16.37 -11.18
N TYR A 772 8.00 15.39 -11.95
CA TYR A 772 7.35 14.22 -11.39
C TYR A 772 8.36 13.32 -10.66
N ASP A 773 7.91 12.61 -9.63
CA ASP A 773 8.75 11.61 -8.96
C ASP A 773 8.61 10.23 -9.63
N PRO A 774 9.62 9.73 -10.35
CA PRO A 774 9.56 8.41 -10.96
C PRO A 774 9.54 7.27 -9.93
N ASN A 775 9.88 7.54 -8.67
CA ASN A 775 9.93 6.55 -7.59
C ASN A 775 8.78 6.72 -6.60
N ASP A 776 7.76 7.50 -6.95
CA ASP A 776 6.58 7.66 -6.11
C ASP A 776 5.91 6.31 -5.83
N TYR A 777 5.49 6.08 -4.59
CA TYR A 777 4.89 4.83 -4.17
C TYR A 777 3.53 4.55 -4.84
N HIS A 778 2.84 5.58 -5.36
CA HIS A 778 1.62 5.38 -6.13
C HIS A 778 1.89 4.75 -7.51
N ILE A 779 3.15 4.76 -7.98
CA ILE A 779 3.55 4.07 -9.21
C ILE A 779 3.66 2.59 -8.92
N GLN A 780 2.65 1.84 -9.37
CA GLN A 780 2.59 0.39 -9.21
C GLN A 780 3.70 -0.28 -10.02
N ARG A 781 4.43 -1.19 -9.37
CA ARG A 781 5.54 -1.97 -9.96
C ARG A 781 5.36 -3.46 -9.72
N ASN A 782 5.82 -4.27 -10.66
CA ASN A 782 5.88 -5.73 -10.49
C ASN A 782 7.10 -6.14 -9.64
N SER A 783 7.24 -7.44 -9.39
CA SER A 783 8.35 -8.01 -8.62
C SER A 783 9.74 -7.82 -9.26
N SER A 784 9.82 -7.52 -10.56
CA SER A 784 11.06 -7.11 -11.24
C SER A 784 11.33 -5.60 -11.17
N GLY A 785 10.44 -4.82 -10.55
CA GLY A 785 10.55 -3.37 -10.41
C GLY A 785 10.07 -2.57 -11.63
N GLU A 786 9.48 -3.22 -12.62
CA GLU A 786 8.95 -2.59 -13.83
C GLU A 786 7.58 -1.94 -13.54
N ILE A 787 7.32 -0.78 -14.14
CA ILE A 787 6.03 -0.10 -13.97
C ILE A 787 4.94 -0.88 -14.70
N VAL A 788 3.85 -1.17 -13.99
CA VAL A 788 2.71 -1.94 -14.50
C VAL A 788 1.57 -0.97 -14.75
N ARG A 789 0.90 -1.03 -15.92
CA ARG A 789 -0.17 -0.08 -16.25
C ARG A 789 -1.34 -0.76 -16.92
N ILE A 790 -2.53 -0.26 -16.61
CA ILE A 790 -3.74 -0.65 -17.31
C ILE A 790 -3.99 0.36 -18.44
N LYS A 791 -3.89 -0.09 -19.69
CA LYS A 791 -4.11 0.73 -20.89
C LYS A 791 -3.25 2.02 -20.86
N ASP A 792 -3.85 3.19 -21.13
CA ASP A 792 -3.19 4.50 -21.23
C ASP A 792 -3.08 5.25 -19.88
N GLN A 793 -3.11 4.53 -18.75
CA GLN A 793 -3.04 5.12 -17.42
C GLN A 793 -1.79 5.99 -17.24
N THR A 794 -2.02 7.24 -16.84
CA THR A 794 -0.98 8.20 -16.42
C THR A 794 -0.96 8.28 -14.90
N TYR A 795 0.21 8.21 -14.28
CA TYR A 795 0.32 8.36 -12.83
C TYR A 795 0.32 9.83 -12.41
N PHE A 796 -0.28 10.07 -11.25
CA PHE A 796 -0.12 11.28 -10.47
C PHE A 796 0.91 11.00 -9.40
N THR A 797 1.89 11.89 -9.26
CA THR A 797 3.03 11.73 -8.34
C THR A 797 3.21 12.99 -7.51
N LYS A 798 3.97 12.88 -6.43
CA LYS A 798 4.48 14.04 -5.68
C LYS A 798 5.31 14.95 -6.59
N VAL A 799 5.31 16.24 -6.24
CA VAL A 799 6.00 17.27 -7.01
C VAL A 799 7.42 17.44 -6.48
N LYS A 800 8.43 16.98 -7.21
CA LYS A 800 9.84 17.20 -6.85
C LYS A 800 10.31 18.60 -7.21
N LEU A 801 11.14 19.17 -6.35
CA LEU A 801 11.73 20.50 -6.46
C LEU A 801 13.21 20.40 -6.80
N PHE A 802 13.65 21.14 -7.81
CA PHE A 802 15.02 21.15 -8.29
C PHE A 802 15.62 22.56 -8.31
N ASP A 803 16.86 22.70 -7.83
CA ASP A 803 17.71 23.86 -8.11
C ASP A 803 18.75 23.48 -9.17
N GLY A 804 18.52 23.86 -10.43
CA GLY A 804 19.28 23.35 -11.55
C GLY A 804 19.05 21.85 -11.74
N ASP A 805 20.12 21.06 -11.58
CA ASP A 805 20.08 19.59 -11.66
C ASP A 805 20.03 18.91 -10.28
N GLU A 806 20.14 19.67 -9.19
CA GLU A 806 20.09 19.16 -7.82
C GLU A 806 18.64 19.04 -7.34
N GLU A 807 18.22 17.84 -6.94
CA GLU A 807 16.96 17.63 -6.22
C GLU A 807 17.11 18.20 -4.81
N ILE A 808 16.29 19.19 -4.46
CA ILE A 808 16.37 19.89 -3.17
C ILE A 808 15.23 19.54 -2.23
N GLY A 809 14.20 18.86 -2.74
CA GLY A 809 13.03 18.46 -1.99
C GLY A 809 11.81 18.13 -2.85
N MET A 810 10.63 18.19 -2.25
CA MET A 810 9.34 17.92 -2.85
C MET A 810 8.23 18.73 -2.16
N LEU A 811 7.10 18.94 -2.82
CA LEU A 811 5.86 19.30 -2.16
C LEU A 811 5.23 18.03 -1.56
N SER A 812 4.79 18.13 -0.32
CA SER A 812 4.15 17.07 0.44
C SER A 812 2.68 17.41 0.67
N ASN A 813 1.86 16.36 0.76
CA ASN A 813 0.46 16.45 1.17
C ASN A 813 0.32 16.38 2.70
N ASN A 814 1.43 16.21 3.42
CA ASN A 814 1.46 16.25 4.87
C ASN A 814 1.83 17.64 5.34
N PHE A 815 1.30 17.98 6.51
CA PHE A 815 1.58 19.22 7.18
C PHE A 815 2.44 18.96 8.41
N HIS A 816 3.54 19.70 8.56
CA HIS A 816 4.39 19.67 9.74
C HIS A 816 4.85 21.07 10.15
N ASN A 817 4.64 21.45 11.41
CA ASN A 817 5.01 22.79 11.88
C ASN A 817 5.38 22.81 13.37
N PHE A 818 6.23 23.77 13.75
CA PHE A 818 6.61 24.04 15.14
C PHE A 818 6.08 25.39 15.60
N LYS A 819 5.50 25.42 16.81
CA LYS A 819 5.26 26.65 17.58
C LYS A 819 5.91 26.51 18.96
N GLY A 820 7.09 27.09 19.11
CA GLY A 820 7.88 26.94 20.33
C GLY A 820 8.32 25.49 20.54
N LYS A 821 7.84 24.86 21.62
CA LYS A 821 8.10 23.43 21.94
C LYS A 821 7.00 22.49 21.46
N ILE A 822 5.94 23.01 20.84
CA ILE A 822 4.79 22.22 20.40
C ILE A 822 4.97 21.88 18.92
N PHE A 823 4.71 20.64 18.56
CA PHE A 823 4.69 20.17 17.18
C PHE A 823 3.28 19.84 16.72
N PHE A 824 2.97 20.23 15.50
CA PHE A 824 1.72 19.95 14.83
C PHE A 824 1.98 19.10 13.59
N SER A 825 1.24 17.99 13.48
CA SER A 825 1.28 17.10 12.34
C SER A 825 -0.13 16.78 11.86
N ALA A 826 -0.32 16.69 10.54
CA ALA A 826 -1.53 16.11 9.97
C ALA A 826 -1.18 15.35 8.68
N ASP A 827 -1.77 14.15 8.53
CA ASP A 827 -1.89 13.48 7.23
C ASP A 827 -3.27 13.75 6.69
N TYR A 828 -3.35 13.86 5.38
CA TYR A 828 -4.62 13.75 4.68
C TYR A 828 -5.22 12.33 4.76
N ASN A 829 -4.41 11.27 4.76
CA ASN A 829 -4.89 9.90 4.59
C ASN A 829 -5.38 9.22 5.88
N TYR A 830 -5.29 9.87 7.05
CA TYR A 830 -5.49 9.23 8.36
C TYR A 830 -6.88 9.52 9.00
N SER A 831 -7.84 10.10 8.28
CA SER A 831 -9.18 10.34 8.86
C SER A 831 -10.29 10.31 7.82
N TYR A 832 -11.37 9.67 8.23
CA TYR A 832 -12.69 9.86 7.67
C TYR A 832 -13.38 11.01 8.43
N ASN A 833 -13.50 12.14 7.72
CA ASN A 833 -14.29 13.36 7.93
C ASN A 833 -14.23 14.16 9.24
N ASP A 834 -13.92 13.59 10.40
CA ASP A 834 -14.35 14.27 11.64
C ASP A 834 -13.28 14.85 12.55
N PHE A 835 -11.99 14.72 12.20
CA PHE A 835 -10.93 15.71 12.46
C PHE A 835 -9.52 15.16 12.15
N LEU A 836 -8.67 15.99 11.52
CA LEU A 836 -7.26 15.67 11.25
C LEU A 836 -6.33 16.71 11.85
N ALA A 837 -5.86 16.39 13.04
CA ALA A 837 -4.59 16.83 13.54
C ALA A 837 -4.15 15.78 14.55
N SER A 838 -2.86 15.47 14.61
CA SER A 838 -2.32 14.92 15.83
C SER A 838 -1.37 15.98 16.38
N VAL A 839 -1.64 16.37 17.62
CA VAL A 839 -0.95 17.43 18.32
C VAL A 839 -0.20 16.78 19.46
N SER A 840 1.12 16.79 19.36
CA SER A 840 1.96 16.27 20.42
C SER A 840 2.49 17.45 21.25
N PRO A 841 1.99 17.66 22.48
CA PRO A 841 2.49 18.70 23.36
C PRO A 841 3.90 18.38 23.92
N GLN A 842 4.39 17.15 23.75
CA GLN A 842 5.68 16.67 24.25
C GLN A 842 6.51 16.03 23.14
N VAL A 843 7.55 16.76 22.71
CA VAL A 843 8.52 16.30 21.72
C VAL A 843 9.91 16.24 22.32
N GLU A 844 10.58 15.09 22.18
CA GLU A 844 12.00 14.98 22.43
C GLU A 844 12.78 15.39 21.17
N ILE A 845 13.62 16.42 21.30
CA ILE A 845 14.50 16.89 20.23
C ILE A 845 15.94 16.47 20.56
N GLU A 846 16.48 15.58 19.75
CA GLU A 846 17.86 15.10 19.81
C GLU A 846 18.71 15.81 18.75
N ASP A 847 19.86 16.37 19.13
CA ASP A 847 20.83 16.90 18.17
C ASP A 847 21.66 15.74 17.60
N MET A 848 21.56 15.52 16.30
CA MET A 848 22.22 14.42 15.57
C MET A 848 23.62 14.83 15.07
N GLY A 849 24.09 16.03 15.41
CA GLY A 849 25.30 16.64 14.89
C GLY A 849 25.12 17.14 13.45
N ASN A 850 26.11 17.87 12.92
CA ASN A 850 26.11 18.49 11.57
C ASN A 850 24.99 19.51 11.29
N GLY A 851 24.29 19.98 12.33
CA GLY A 851 23.12 20.84 12.23
C GLY A 851 21.81 20.07 12.10
N SER A 852 21.83 18.73 12.10
CA SER A 852 20.60 17.93 12.02
C SER A 852 19.97 17.72 13.41
N LYS A 853 18.64 17.83 13.54
CA LYS A 853 17.89 17.47 14.75
C LYS A 853 16.89 16.36 14.43
N LYS A 854 16.81 15.35 15.29
CA LYS A 854 15.80 14.29 15.28
C LYS A 854 14.73 14.62 16.31
N ILE A 855 13.48 14.45 15.92
CA ILE A 855 12.32 14.80 16.74
C ILE A 855 11.47 13.55 16.89
N THR A 856 11.15 13.25 18.14
CA THR A 856 10.46 12.02 18.52
C THR A 856 9.27 12.40 19.43
N PHE A 857 8.04 12.03 19.06
CA PHE A 857 6.77 12.31 19.75
C PHE A 857 6.48 11.37 20.90
N ASP A 858 6.45 11.84 22.15
CA ASP A 858 6.09 10.92 23.25
C ASP A 858 4.67 10.42 23.01
N GLN A 859 4.50 9.10 22.91
CA GLN A 859 3.17 8.50 22.86
C GLN A 859 2.48 8.87 24.18
N GLY A 860 1.47 9.72 24.07
CA GLY A 860 0.61 10.09 25.16
C GLY A 860 -0.81 9.68 24.80
N SER A 861 -1.62 9.40 25.81
CA SER A 861 -3.07 9.17 25.74
C SER A 861 -3.86 10.43 25.34
N GLY A 862 -3.34 11.18 24.37
CA GLY A 862 -3.86 12.45 23.90
C GLY A 862 -3.85 12.49 22.38
N ASP A 863 -4.40 11.46 21.75
CA ASP A 863 -4.88 11.59 20.38
C ASP A 863 -6.31 12.14 20.36
N ILE A 864 -6.63 12.77 19.24
CA ILE A 864 -7.68 13.77 19.14
C ILE A 864 -9.01 13.10 18.87
N GLY A 865 -9.96 13.27 19.81
CA GLY A 865 -11.37 12.89 19.66
C GLY A 865 -11.60 11.38 19.68
N ASP A 866 -12.34 10.89 20.66
CA ASP A 866 -13.05 9.60 20.68
C ASP A 866 -12.33 8.35 20.16
N THR A 867 -11.01 8.37 19.98
CA THR A 867 -10.22 7.30 19.36
C THR A 867 -8.84 7.24 19.99
N ASN A 868 -8.38 6.02 20.28
CA ASN A 868 -7.18 5.75 21.08
C ASN A 868 -5.85 5.70 20.29
N ARG A 869 -5.84 6.02 18.98
CA ARG A 869 -4.66 5.82 18.11
C ARG A 869 -4.59 6.83 16.98
N GLY A 870 -3.72 7.82 17.07
CA GLY A 870 -3.60 8.92 16.13
C GLY A 870 -2.26 9.00 15.38
N TYR A 871 -2.19 9.97 14.48
CA TYR A 871 -1.17 10.06 13.44
C TYR A 871 0.27 10.35 13.96
N THR A 872 0.46 11.06 15.09
CA THR A 872 1.83 11.39 15.58
C THR A 872 2.48 10.29 16.38
N ASP A 873 1.72 9.30 16.86
CA ASP A 873 2.22 8.15 17.61
C ASP A 873 3.30 7.34 16.88
N TYR A 874 3.40 7.54 15.56
CA TYR A 874 4.21 6.72 14.67
C TYR A 874 5.27 7.51 13.87
N GLN A 875 5.47 8.81 14.12
CA GLN A 875 6.39 9.64 13.31
C GLN A 875 7.79 9.86 13.91
N ARG A 876 8.78 10.02 13.03
CA ARG A 876 10.13 10.52 13.35
C ARG A 876 10.50 11.61 12.35
N ILE A 877 10.89 12.78 12.83
CA ILE A 877 11.20 13.93 11.96
C ILE A 877 12.66 14.30 12.06
N PHE A 878 13.28 14.60 10.92
CA PHE A 878 14.62 15.13 10.85
C PHE A 878 14.58 16.56 10.30
N THR A 879 15.30 17.47 10.95
CA THR A 879 15.45 18.85 10.49
C THR A 879 16.92 19.20 10.35
N LYS A 880 17.30 20.11 9.46
CA LYS A 880 18.67 20.65 9.34
C LYS A 880 18.67 22.16 9.62
N GLU A 881 19.32 22.58 10.70
CA GLU A 881 19.63 23.97 11.01
C GLU A 881 20.95 24.43 10.39
N LYS A 882 21.00 25.75 10.10
CA LYS A 882 22.10 26.51 9.48
C LYS A 882 23.46 26.28 10.14
N GLN A 883 24.52 26.10 9.34
CA GLN A 883 25.79 26.77 9.60
C GLN A 883 25.65 28.24 9.19
N THR A 884 25.54 29.15 10.16
CA THR A 884 25.64 30.58 9.89
C THR A 884 27.06 31.04 10.16
N GLU A 885 27.89 31.10 9.11
CA GLU A 885 28.97 32.08 9.05
C GLU A 885 28.63 33.07 7.93
N SER A 886 28.34 34.32 8.33
CA SER A 886 28.13 35.43 7.40
C SER A 886 29.47 35.84 6.77
N PRO A 887 29.58 36.01 5.44
CA PRO A 887 30.69 36.73 4.86
C PRO A 887 30.34 38.23 4.81
N LYS A 888 30.86 39.01 5.75
CA LYS A 888 31.09 40.45 5.54
C LYS A 888 32.56 40.76 5.77
N GLY A 889 33.34 40.48 4.74
CA GLY A 889 34.58 41.22 4.52
C GLY A 889 34.23 42.62 4.01
N GLN A 890 34.61 43.65 4.76
CA GLN A 890 34.97 44.94 4.20
C GLN A 890 36.39 45.26 4.64
N VAL A 891 37.23 45.45 3.63
CA VAL A 891 38.64 45.79 3.69
C VAL A 891 38.85 47.14 4.36
N SER A 892 39.85 47.23 5.24
CA SER A 892 40.60 48.45 5.50
C SER A 892 41.95 48.09 6.11
N GLU A 893 43.01 48.18 5.29
CA GLU A 893 44.40 48.18 5.74
C GLU A 893 44.63 49.28 6.79
N THR A 894 45.29 48.95 7.91
CA THR A 894 46.38 49.81 8.42
C THR A 894 47.28 49.04 9.38
N LYS A 895 48.58 49.14 9.08
CA LYS A 895 49.75 48.64 9.80
C LYS A 895 49.68 48.88 11.31
N THR A 896 50.12 47.91 12.11
CA THR A 896 51.21 48.08 13.09
C THR A 896 51.75 46.69 13.50
N GLU A 897 52.97 46.35 13.10
CA GLU A 897 53.81 45.39 13.82
C GLU A 897 54.39 46.10 15.06
N VAL A 898 54.23 45.52 16.26
CA VAL A 898 55.24 45.60 17.33
C VAL A 898 55.25 44.29 18.12
N HIS A 899 56.40 43.62 18.07
CA HIS A 899 56.84 42.55 18.95
C HIS A 899 56.79 42.91 20.44
N SER A 900 56.50 41.94 21.32
CA SER A 900 57.43 41.59 22.41
C SER A 900 56.96 40.41 23.27
N THR A 901 57.88 39.48 23.44
CA THR A 901 57.98 38.30 24.30
C THR A 901 57.96 38.57 25.82
N THR A 902 57.94 37.44 26.57
CA THR A 902 58.44 37.16 27.96
C THR A 902 57.49 37.46 29.15
N ASN A 903 57.42 36.67 30.24
CA ASN A 903 58.13 35.47 30.73
C ASN A 903 57.41 34.92 32.00
N VAL A 904 57.40 33.58 32.21
CA VAL A 904 57.79 32.77 33.43
C VAL A 904 57.07 33.12 34.79
N VAL A 905 56.67 32.24 35.72
CA VAL A 905 57.33 31.07 36.36
C VAL A 905 56.35 30.26 37.25
N ALA A 906 56.65 28.94 37.36
CA ALA A 906 56.64 28.06 38.56
C ALA A 906 55.29 27.70 39.22
N GLN A 907 55.06 26.51 39.80
CA GLN A 907 55.77 25.26 40.14
C GLN A 907 54.66 24.35 40.77
N ALA A 908 54.71 23.04 40.95
CA ALA A 908 55.70 21.97 40.79
C ALA A 908 54.98 20.60 40.94
N ALA A 909 55.60 19.56 40.35
CA ALA A 909 55.80 18.16 40.79
C ALA A 909 54.61 17.29 41.29
N GLU A 910 54.52 15.99 41.06
CA GLU A 910 55.52 14.92 40.97
C GLU A 910 55.03 13.73 40.10
N GLU A 911 56.00 13.08 39.42
CA GLU A 911 56.24 11.63 39.27
C GLU A 911 55.14 10.68 38.72
N LYS A 912 55.40 9.67 37.87
CA LYS A 912 56.62 8.93 37.48
C LYS A 912 56.31 8.00 36.27
N THR A 913 57.24 7.94 35.30
CA THR A 913 57.87 6.76 34.63
C THR A 913 57.04 5.51 34.25
N ALA A 914 57.25 4.74 33.17
CA ALA A 914 58.43 4.41 32.35
C ALA A 914 57.94 3.65 31.07
N SER A 915 58.41 3.87 29.84
CA SER A 915 59.66 3.40 29.16
C SER A 915 59.56 2.05 28.43
N ASN A 916 59.89 2.08 27.12
CA ASN A 916 60.79 1.17 26.36
C ASN A 916 60.37 -0.30 26.11
N ASP A 917 60.80 -1.02 25.07
CA ASP A 917 61.49 -0.83 23.77
C ASP A 917 61.61 -2.26 23.16
N ASN A 918 61.68 -2.37 21.82
CA ASN A 918 62.42 -3.40 21.02
C ASN A 918 61.98 -4.90 21.11
N SER A 919 62.12 -5.78 20.10
CA SER A 919 63.09 -5.90 18.99
C SER A 919 62.65 -6.93 17.90
N GLU A 920 62.91 -6.59 16.63
CA GLU A 920 63.61 -7.31 15.54
C GLU A 920 63.56 -8.85 15.26
N MET A 921 63.30 -9.16 13.97
CA MET A 921 64.11 -9.91 12.95
C MET A 921 64.14 -11.46 12.77
N GLN A 922 64.26 -11.81 11.46
CA GLN A 922 64.78 -13.01 10.74
C GLN A 922 63.86 -14.25 10.59
N SER A 923 63.42 -14.68 9.39
CA SER A 923 64.06 -15.19 8.14
C SER A 923 64.67 -16.59 8.25
N ASP A 924 64.16 -17.54 7.45
CA ASP A 924 64.99 -18.49 6.66
C ASP A 924 64.13 -19.37 5.71
N GLN A 925 64.66 -19.56 4.50
CA GLN A 925 64.37 -20.55 3.43
C GLN A 925 65.71 -21.37 3.24
N PRO A 926 65.94 -22.42 2.39
CA PRO A 926 65.18 -23.00 1.24
C PRO A 926 65.38 -24.55 0.89
N GLN A 927 64.86 -24.99 -0.29
CA GLN A 927 65.29 -26.05 -1.27
C GLN A 927 65.11 -27.59 -0.99
N ILE A 928 64.32 -28.41 -1.75
CA ILE A 928 64.37 -28.99 -3.16
C ILE A 928 65.46 -30.11 -3.33
N PRO A 929 65.24 -31.37 -3.86
CA PRO A 929 65.12 -31.67 -5.32
C PRO A 929 64.49 -33.00 -5.88
N THR A 930 63.85 -32.86 -7.05
CA THR A 930 63.91 -33.58 -8.37
C THR A 930 64.16 -35.11 -8.57
N ARG A 931 63.31 -35.70 -9.46
CA ARG A 931 63.58 -36.59 -10.64
C ARG A 931 63.41 -38.13 -10.50
N ALA A 932 62.48 -38.74 -11.26
CA ALA A 932 62.76 -39.67 -12.38
C ALA A 932 61.52 -40.41 -12.95
N LYS A 933 61.55 -40.59 -14.28
CA LYS A 933 60.61 -41.25 -15.18
C LYS A 933 60.33 -42.73 -14.84
N ARG A 934 59.10 -43.20 -15.13
CA ARG A 934 58.90 -44.43 -15.94
C ARG A 934 57.48 -44.50 -16.52
N SER A 935 57.50 -44.74 -17.83
CA SER A 935 56.44 -44.98 -18.79
C SER A 935 55.64 -46.26 -18.54
N ALA A 936 54.32 -46.17 -18.71
CA ALA A 936 53.51 -47.25 -19.25
C ALA A 936 52.39 -46.61 -20.09
N SER A 937 52.47 -46.82 -21.40
CA SER A 937 51.47 -46.48 -22.39
C SER A 937 50.24 -47.39 -22.25
N VAL A 938 49.07 -46.81 -22.05
CA VAL A 938 47.78 -47.37 -22.49
C VAL A 938 46.94 -46.17 -22.94
N GLU A 939 46.36 -46.29 -24.12
CA GLU A 939 45.55 -45.30 -24.83
C GLU A 939 44.54 -44.58 -23.92
N GLU A 940 44.76 -43.31 -23.60
CA GLU A 940 43.66 -42.40 -23.31
C GLU A 940 43.09 -41.95 -24.64
N LYS A 941 41.89 -42.43 -24.95
CA LYS A 941 41.03 -41.88 -25.99
C LYS A 941 41.07 -40.36 -25.86
N GLU A 942 41.43 -39.66 -26.93
CA GLU A 942 41.06 -38.26 -27.10
C GLU A 942 39.55 -38.18 -26.84
N GLN A 943 39.14 -37.69 -25.67
CA GLN A 943 37.77 -37.24 -25.48
C GLN A 943 37.64 -36.00 -26.36
N GLU A 944 37.14 -36.18 -27.57
CA GLU A 944 36.64 -35.07 -28.39
C GLU A 944 35.72 -34.23 -27.50
N GLN A 945 36.03 -32.95 -27.32
CA GLN A 945 35.10 -32.00 -26.71
C GLN A 945 33.84 -31.96 -27.58
N VAL A 946 32.78 -32.63 -27.11
CA VAL A 946 31.51 -32.68 -27.82
C VAL A 946 30.73 -31.40 -27.53
N VAL A 947 30.54 -30.56 -28.55
CA VAL A 947 29.59 -29.45 -28.51
C VAL A 947 28.17 -30.03 -28.52
N LEU A 948 27.48 -29.98 -27.38
CA LEU A 948 26.22 -30.71 -27.20
C LEU A 948 24.99 -30.09 -27.91
N LYS A 949 25.02 -28.79 -28.22
CA LYS A 949 24.19 -28.06 -29.21
C LYS A 949 24.49 -26.56 -29.10
N ASP A 950 24.10 -25.79 -30.12
CA ASP A 950 24.19 -24.32 -30.20
C ASP A 950 23.30 -23.56 -29.19
N THR A 951 23.40 -23.88 -27.90
CA THR A 951 22.74 -23.12 -26.85
C THR A 951 23.49 -21.79 -26.70
N ILE A 952 22.95 -20.75 -27.34
CA ILE A 952 23.44 -19.38 -27.30
C ILE A 952 22.97 -18.77 -25.99
N LEU A 953 23.84 -18.70 -24.99
CA LEU A 953 23.70 -17.67 -23.98
C LEU A 953 23.99 -16.33 -24.68
N LYS A 954 23.02 -15.41 -24.65
CA LYS A 954 23.21 -14.08 -25.24
C LYS A 954 24.02 -13.23 -24.29
N ILE A 955 25.03 -12.56 -24.86
CA ILE A 955 25.67 -11.44 -24.18
C ILE A 955 24.90 -10.19 -24.60
N GLU A 956 24.22 -9.58 -23.64
CA GLU A 956 23.39 -8.40 -23.88
C GLU A 956 24.08 -7.16 -23.33
N LYS A 957 23.96 -6.06 -24.06
CA LYS A 957 24.47 -4.76 -23.67
C LYS A 957 23.53 -4.11 -22.66
N SER A 958 24.04 -3.64 -21.54
CA SER A 958 23.25 -2.88 -20.57
C SER A 958 22.81 -1.53 -21.13
N TYR A 959 21.64 -1.06 -20.67
CA TYR A 959 21.17 0.30 -20.96
C TYR A 959 22.01 1.38 -20.26
N GLU A 960 22.55 1.07 -19.08
CA GLU A 960 23.45 1.97 -18.34
C GLU A 960 24.81 2.10 -19.02
N GLN A 961 25.33 3.32 -19.07
CA GLN A 961 26.62 3.70 -19.66
C GLN A 961 27.47 4.39 -18.60
N ASP A 962 28.72 3.96 -18.44
CA ASP A 962 29.65 4.60 -17.51
C ASP A 962 30.19 5.94 -18.06
N SER A 963 30.93 6.67 -17.23
CA SER A 963 31.53 7.96 -17.60
C SER A 963 32.58 7.87 -18.71
N GLU A 964 33.07 6.68 -19.05
CA GLU A 964 34.02 6.42 -20.15
C GLU A 964 33.32 5.98 -21.44
N GLY A 965 31.99 5.85 -21.41
CA GLY A 965 31.17 5.45 -22.54
C GLY A 965 31.07 3.92 -22.74
N LYS A 966 31.49 3.13 -21.75
CA LYS A 966 31.38 1.67 -21.75
C LYS A 966 30.03 1.25 -21.20
N HIS A 967 29.50 0.18 -21.77
CA HIS A 967 28.30 -0.48 -21.30
C HIS A 967 28.66 -1.85 -20.77
N LYS A 968 28.00 -2.25 -19.69
CA LYS A 968 28.15 -3.56 -19.09
C LYS A 968 27.66 -4.65 -20.03
N ALA A 969 28.31 -5.81 -19.95
CA ALA A 969 27.93 -6.98 -20.71
C ALA A 969 27.26 -8.00 -19.78
N ASN A 970 25.98 -8.27 -20.01
CA ASN A 970 25.19 -9.20 -19.19
C ASN A 970 25.06 -10.53 -19.89
N VAL A 971 25.05 -11.63 -19.14
CA VAL A 971 24.81 -12.97 -19.68
C VAL A 971 23.47 -13.47 -19.17
N THR A 972 22.56 -13.76 -20.10
CA THR A 972 21.23 -14.29 -19.77
C THR A 972 21.19 -15.78 -20.08
N ILE A 973 20.79 -16.58 -19.10
CA ILE A 973 20.56 -18.02 -19.25
C ILE A 973 19.07 -18.30 -19.28
N ASN A 974 18.59 -18.94 -20.34
CA ASN A 974 17.21 -19.40 -20.40
C ASN A 974 17.07 -20.68 -19.57
N TYR A 975 16.21 -20.65 -18.55
CA TYR A 975 15.91 -21.79 -17.68
C TYR A 975 15.49 -23.04 -18.47
N ASN A 976 14.74 -22.86 -19.55
CA ASN A 976 14.28 -23.97 -20.39
C ASN A 976 15.44 -24.68 -21.09
N ASP A 977 16.55 -23.98 -21.37
CA ASP A 977 17.72 -24.57 -22.01
C ASP A 977 18.52 -25.45 -21.03
N VAL A 978 18.61 -25.05 -19.76
CA VAL A 978 19.27 -25.87 -18.72
C VAL A 978 18.39 -27.05 -18.33
N LYS A 979 17.07 -26.83 -18.21
CA LYS A 979 16.12 -27.92 -18.00
C LYS A 979 16.20 -28.95 -19.13
N ALA A 980 16.31 -28.52 -20.40
CA ALA A 980 16.50 -29.42 -21.53
C ALA A 980 17.86 -30.14 -21.51
N LEU A 981 18.89 -29.58 -20.86
CA LEU A 981 20.17 -30.26 -20.65
C LEU A 981 20.04 -31.36 -19.57
N TYR A 982 19.35 -31.04 -18.47
CA TYR A 982 19.08 -31.96 -17.37
C TYR A 982 18.16 -33.12 -17.79
N ASP A 983 17.11 -32.82 -18.57
CA ASP A 983 16.14 -33.81 -19.05
C ASP A 983 16.77 -34.82 -20.01
N ARG A 984 17.87 -34.45 -20.70
CA ARG A 984 18.63 -35.32 -21.61
C ARG A 984 19.80 -36.06 -20.96
N ALA A 985 20.23 -35.65 -19.77
CA ALA A 985 21.28 -36.32 -19.03
C ALA A 985 20.74 -37.61 -18.39
N GLU A 986 21.49 -38.71 -18.44
CA GLU A 986 21.10 -39.98 -17.83
C GLU A 986 22.08 -40.40 -16.72
N GLY A 987 21.55 -41.01 -15.65
CA GLY A 987 22.35 -41.52 -14.53
C GLY A 987 23.17 -40.44 -13.82
N ALA A 988 24.47 -40.68 -13.64
CA ALA A 988 25.40 -39.78 -12.95
C ALA A 988 25.59 -38.42 -13.66
N GLU A 989 25.22 -38.31 -14.95
CA GLU A 989 25.28 -37.05 -15.69
C GLU A 989 24.25 -36.02 -15.18
N LYS A 990 23.11 -36.45 -14.64
CA LYS A 990 22.11 -35.53 -14.08
C LYS A 990 22.67 -34.72 -12.90
N GLN A 991 23.41 -35.40 -12.03
CA GLN A 991 24.08 -34.74 -10.92
C GLN A 991 25.13 -33.75 -11.43
N SER A 992 25.87 -34.11 -12.48
CA SER A 992 26.87 -33.22 -13.08
C SER A 992 26.25 -31.96 -13.73
N VAL A 993 25.05 -32.04 -14.29
CA VAL A 993 24.28 -30.88 -14.78
C VAL A 993 23.77 -30.01 -13.63
N LEU A 994 23.27 -30.62 -12.55
CA LEU A 994 22.84 -29.89 -11.35
C LEU A 994 24.01 -29.21 -10.64
N ASP A 995 25.16 -29.88 -10.54
CA ASP A 995 26.37 -29.31 -9.97
C ASP A 995 26.89 -28.15 -10.81
N PHE A 996 26.80 -28.25 -12.15
CA PHE A 996 27.10 -27.15 -13.05
C PHE A 996 26.13 -25.96 -12.86
N TRP A 997 24.83 -26.22 -12.72
CA TRP A 997 23.83 -25.18 -12.46
C TRP A 997 24.06 -24.48 -11.11
N ASN A 998 24.32 -25.26 -10.06
CA ASN A 998 24.63 -24.73 -8.73
C ASN A 998 25.93 -23.93 -8.72
N LYS A 999 26.95 -24.37 -9.45
CA LYS A 999 28.19 -23.59 -9.65
C LYS A 999 27.94 -22.28 -10.40
N LEU A 1000 27.07 -22.28 -11.42
CA LEU A 1000 26.67 -21.06 -12.12
C LEU A 1000 25.94 -20.08 -11.19
N HIS A 1001 25.03 -20.58 -10.36
CA HIS A 1001 24.31 -19.80 -9.35
C HIS A 1001 25.23 -19.20 -8.28
N THR A 1002 26.32 -19.90 -7.94
CA THR A 1002 27.26 -19.50 -6.86
C THR A 1002 28.53 -18.81 -7.36
N SER A 1003 28.79 -18.79 -8.67
CA SER A 1003 29.97 -18.12 -9.24
C SER A 1003 29.82 -16.59 -9.27
N ASP A 1004 30.95 -15.88 -9.26
CA ASP A 1004 30.99 -14.42 -9.46
C ASP A 1004 30.41 -13.99 -10.83
N TYR A 1005 30.22 -14.95 -11.76
CA TYR A 1005 29.36 -14.79 -12.93
C TYR A 1005 27.91 -15.11 -12.55
N LYS A 1006 27.30 -14.29 -11.68
CA LYS A 1006 25.85 -14.32 -11.51
C LYS A 1006 25.22 -14.13 -12.89
N VAL A 1007 24.21 -14.94 -13.23
CA VAL A 1007 23.35 -14.73 -14.42
C VAL A 1007 22.80 -13.31 -14.31
N GLY A 1008 23.44 -12.36 -14.99
CA GLY A 1008 23.21 -10.94 -14.73
C GLY A 1008 24.37 -9.99 -15.04
N ALA A 1009 25.65 -10.40 -15.03
CA ALA A 1009 26.78 -9.47 -15.29
C ALA A 1009 28.14 -10.14 -15.53
N LEU A 1010 28.86 -9.77 -16.60
CA LEU A 1010 30.30 -10.03 -16.73
C LEU A 1010 31.12 -8.94 -16.01
N PRO A 1011 32.33 -9.23 -15.53
CA PRO A 1011 33.23 -8.23 -14.95
C PRO A 1011 33.58 -7.14 -15.96
N GLU A 1012 33.18 -5.90 -15.65
CA GLU A 1012 33.30 -4.73 -16.54
C GLU A 1012 34.76 -4.35 -16.86
N ASP A 1013 35.70 -4.71 -15.98
CA ASP A 1013 37.14 -4.52 -16.19
C ASP A 1013 37.71 -5.44 -17.28
N LYS A 1014 37.01 -6.54 -17.61
CA LYS A 1014 37.42 -7.56 -18.57
C LYS A 1014 36.52 -7.65 -19.79
N TYR A 1015 35.22 -7.40 -19.66
CA TYR A 1015 34.22 -7.59 -20.71
C TYR A 1015 33.23 -6.43 -20.73
N TYR A 1016 33.17 -5.69 -21.83
CA TYR A 1016 32.26 -4.55 -21.95
C TYR A 1016 31.93 -4.26 -23.42
N PHE A 1017 30.86 -3.51 -23.64
CA PHE A 1017 30.54 -2.95 -24.95
C PHE A 1017 31.00 -1.49 -25.03
N GLU A 1018 31.73 -1.15 -26.08
CA GLU A 1018 32.16 0.22 -26.34
C GLU A 1018 32.05 0.50 -27.84
N LYS A 1019 31.42 1.62 -28.22
CA LYS A 1019 31.30 2.08 -29.63
C LYS A 1019 30.78 1.01 -30.60
N GLY A 1020 29.76 0.26 -30.19
CA GLY A 1020 29.12 -0.77 -31.02
C GLY A 1020 29.94 -2.06 -31.17
N LYS A 1021 30.89 -2.32 -30.27
CA LYS A 1021 31.76 -3.50 -30.29
C LYS A 1021 31.84 -4.12 -28.90
N PHE A 1022 31.91 -5.44 -28.85
CA PHE A 1022 32.21 -6.18 -27.64
C PHE A 1022 33.73 -6.31 -27.47
N VAL A 1023 34.23 -5.87 -26.33
CA VAL A 1023 35.66 -5.83 -26.02
C VAL A 1023 35.98 -6.83 -24.92
N ILE A 1024 36.99 -7.65 -25.18
CA ILE A 1024 37.57 -8.57 -24.20
C ILE A 1024 38.99 -8.11 -23.88
N HIS A 1025 39.21 -7.78 -22.62
CA HIS A 1025 40.50 -7.37 -22.09
C HIS A 1025 41.21 -8.56 -21.43
N ASP A 1026 42.24 -9.09 -22.08
CA ASP A 1026 43.02 -10.21 -21.54
C ASP A 1026 44.23 -9.71 -20.73
N SER A 1027 44.07 -9.71 -19.41
CA SER A 1027 45.14 -9.32 -18.47
C SER A 1027 46.39 -10.21 -18.56
N GLY A 1028 46.26 -11.46 -19.01
CA GLY A 1028 47.38 -12.40 -19.13
C GLY A 1028 48.25 -12.20 -20.37
N THR A 1029 47.69 -11.67 -21.46
CA THR A 1029 48.41 -11.50 -22.75
C THR A 1029 48.58 -10.05 -23.19
N LYS A 1030 48.01 -9.08 -22.44
CA LYS A 1030 47.98 -7.64 -22.79
C LYS A 1030 47.44 -7.36 -24.19
N LYS A 1031 46.54 -8.21 -24.71
CA LYS A 1031 45.89 -8.04 -26.01
C LYS A 1031 44.42 -7.71 -25.81
N LEU A 1032 43.95 -6.67 -26.52
CA LEU A 1032 42.53 -6.40 -26.71
C LEU A 1032 41.99 -7.27 -27.84
N ILE A 1033 40.92 -8.01 -27.57
CA ILE A 1033 40.13 -8.67 -28.61
C ILE A 1033 38.84 -7.86 -28.77
N VAL A 1034 38.60 -7.37 -29.98
CA VAL A 1034 37.44 -6.52 -30.28
C VAL A 1034 36.58 -7.22 -31.32
N LEU A 1035 35.32 -7.45 -30.98
CA LEU A 1035 34.36 -8.20 -31.78
C LEU A 1035 33.14 -7.33 -32.11
N PRO A 1036 32.46 -7.58 -33.25
CA PRO A 1036 31.16 -6.96 -33.51
C PRO A 1036 30.14 -7.35 -32.42
N GLU A 1037 29.35 -6.39 -31.96
CA GLU A 1037 28.34 -6.56 -30.90
C GLU A 1037 27.34 -7.67 -31.21
N ASP A 1038 26.97 -7.87 -32.48
CA ASP A 1038 26.00 -8.85 -32.97
C ASP A 1038 26.57 -10.28 -33.17
N LYS A 1039 27.87 -10.50 -32.92
CA LYS A 1039 28.56 -11.76 -33.27
C LYS A 1039 29.28 -12.44 -32.12
N VAL A 1040 28.79 -12.26 -30.88
CA VAL A 1040 29.37 -12.90 -29.69
C VAL A 1040 28.30 -13.65 -28.90
N SER A 1041 28.60 -14.89 -28.54
CA SER A 1041 27.73 -15.73 -27.70
C SER A 1041 28.56 -16.57 -26.74
N ILE A 1042 27.93 -17.08 -25.68
CA ILE A 1042 28.56 -18.06 -24.78
C ILE A 1042 27.93 -19.43 -25.03
N LYS A 1043 28.77 -20.45 -25.15
CA LYS A 1043 28.38 -21.86 -25.32
C LYS A 1043 28.75 -22.68 -24.09
N ILE A 1044 27.93 -23.69 -23.81
CA ILE A 1044 28.24 -24.73 -22.82
C ILE A 1044 29.04 -25.84 -23.52
N MET A 1045 30.20 -26.16 -22.96
CA MET A 1045 31.10 -27.21 -23.44
C MET A 1045 31.09 -28.36 -22.43
N LYS A 1046 30.98 -29.60 -22.91
CA LYS A 1046 31.18 -30.80 -22.09
C LYS A 1046 32.60 -31.32 -22.27
N ASP A 1047 33.29 -31.53 -21.16
CA ASP A 1047 34.64 -32.07 -21.09
C ASP A 1047 34.62 -33.24 -20.10
N GLY A 1048 34.60 -34.47 -20.61
CA GLY A 1048 34.31 -35.67 -19.83
C GLY A 1048 32.94 -35.60 -19.14
N ASP A 1049 32.93 -35.76 -17.81
CA ASP A 1049 31.73 -35.66 -16.96
C ASP A 1049 31.46 -34.22 -16.48
N SER A 1050 32.22 -33.23 -16.95
CA SER A 1050 32.13 -31.84 -16.48
C SER A 1050 31.62 -30.89 -17.57
N TYR A 1051 30.94 -29.82 -17.15
CA TYR A 1051 30.42 -28.77 -18.03
C TYR A 1051 31.15 -27.43 -17.75
N SER A 1052 31.43 -26.67 -18.81
CA SER A 1052 32.13 -25.38 -18.75
C SER A 1052 31.56 -24.37 -19.76
N LEU A 1053 31.91 -23.08 -19.62
CA LEU A 1053 31.46 -22.02 -20.52
C LEU A 1053 32.59 -21.49 -21.40
N ALA A 1054 32.28 -21.21 -22.67
CA ALA A 1054 33.23 -20.64 -23.62
C ALA A 1054 32.60 -19.56 -24.48
N ILE A 1055 33.33 -18.45 -24.70
CA ILE A 1055 32.91 -17.39 -25.61
C ILE A 1055 33.19 -17.84 -27.03
N SER A 1056 32.20 -17.73 -27.90
CA SER A 1056 32.27 -18.10 -29.31
C SER A 1056 31.89 -16.93 -30.22
N SER A 1057 32.46 -16.93 -31.41
CA SER A 1057 32.05 -16.01 -32.48
C SER A 1057 30.69 -16.43 -33.05
N GLY A 1058 29.99 -15.51 -33.72
CA GLY A 1058 28.72 -15.78 -34.40
C GLY A 1058 28.76 -16.91 -35.42
N ASN A 1059 29.96 -17.36 -35.81
CA ASN A 1059 30.20 -18.48 -36.73
C ASN A 1059 30.38 -19.82 -35.97
N GLY A 1060 30.19 -19.84 -34.65
CA GLY A 1060 30.31 -21.01 -33.78
C GLY A 1060 31.74 -21.39 -33.36
N LYS A 1061 32.77 -20.68 -33.84
CA LYS A 1061 34.16 -20.94 -33.44
C LYS A 1061 34.42 -20.40 -32.04
N VAL A 1062 34.87 -21.26 -31.13
CA VAL A 1062 35.29 -20.88 -29.76
C VAL A 1062 36.48 -19.93 -29.86
N ILE A 1063 36.33 -18.76 -29.24
CA ILE A 1063 37.34 -17.69 -29.19
C ILE A 1063 38.21 -17.87 -27.94
N ARG A 1064 37.57 -18.16 -26.80
CA ARG A 1064 38.25 -18.34 -25.51
C ARG A 1064 37.34 -19.10 -24.53
N GLY A 1065 37.91 -19.99 -23.71
CA GLY A 1065 37.21 -20.52 -22.53
C GLY A 1065 37.08 -19.44 -21.45
N CYS A 1066 35.98 -19.41 -20.70
CA CYS A 1066 35.86 -18.52 -19.54
C CYS A 1066 36.89 -18.95 -18.47
N PRO A 1067 37.88 -18.10 -18.09
CA PRO A 1067 39.09 -18.56 -17.40
C PRO A 1067 38.92 -19.13 -15.99
N GLU A 1068 37.73 -19.07 -15.40
CA GLU A 1068 37.48 -19.51 -14.03
C GLU A 1068 36.73 -20.84 -13.91
N THR A 1069 36.21 -21.41 -15.01
CA THR A 1069 35.61 -22.76 -14.97
C THR A 1069 36.62 -23.90 -15.14
N SER A 1070 37.92 -23.59 -15.35
CA SER A 1070 38.95 -24.59 -15.75
C SER A 1070 40.06 -24.84 -14.73
N LYS A 1071 40.00 -24.27 -13.52
CA LYS A 1071 40.90 -24.68 -12.42
C LYS A 1071 40.24 -25.77 -11.58
N ARG A 1072 40.52 -27.03 -11.97
CA ARG A 1072 40.39 -28.31 -11.24
C ARG A 1072 39.24 -28.43 -10.23
N LEU A 1073 38.26 -29.27 -10.63
CA LEU A 1073 37.51 -30.17 -9.74
C LEU A 1073 38.44 -30.96 -8.81
#